data_AF-A0AAV6J2L2-F1
#
_entry.id   AF-A0AAV6J2L2-F1
#
_cell.length_a   1.000
_cell.length_b   1.000
_cell.length_c   1.000
_cell.angle_alpha   90.00
_cell.angle_beta   90.00
_cell.angle_gamma   90.00
#
_symmetry.space_group_name_H-M   'P 1'
#
loop_
_entity.id
_entity.type
_entity.pdbx_description
1 polymer ?
#
loop_
_entity_poly.entity_id
_entity_poly.type
_entity_poly.pdbx_seq_one_letter_code
_entity_poly.pdbx_strand_id
1 'polypeptide(L)'
;MLCHHCGSSLLLALPEDVFAIVTQSLSPRDICNLGSCCQSLYALASSDKIWFTQCDLMGVVPPRDLVEWRKGVASYKALYRFLVSVQPLLGIWVHQNPELGNVVYVMFGFISVVGCRIIPQELGPLGIEDGPILWAPVFEIIADSDGSATFFLHGREGENDYLYPGSLKPVDRTCNVLLLEVEPMQQRSGGKLVHSKSFAHYFEEESSRKISRPDSELSRSQRVVGRNAAPVPFSRLAFGDRRKLIEIVTSQIRLKLPDPANALIFPCLRGDEESFDQDMALLCDRRLLLIQLCKLGGGCIDQKGDPELYPDPTQLELSEIRNSLDRSSGFRSSLNSNDGRAQWTKRKTLGGYFRDGLKQILGKSSSIYGKSEIWRSSCSSNDNKHAQLHEFLQSGDMVALTLHASTLKLSSYRAWPSMHDSRFALYKLPLRAPKSGQEYAGLWGGTFGWPPGRPTTDKPGKALFFFLLSYEESQGQQLLIATKILEGTHYVLHPNGSAVFIVNVDEPSLEPFPWASDGDSLPVDVKHAFVGEGIANGYGFRYPGSKPGSLFVIQGGLLAFIWKESRVVLTLQRLNLTELLKKGERVPALPPIANFSYLTKSYSNVFVGFSNTSTCLSSPRFEIIRPYVNEYAVFSSLFLVLFWLVVG
;
A
#
# COMPACT_ATOMS: atom_id res chain seq x y z
N MET A 1 -39.89 -9.50 56.39
CA MET A 1 -39.49 -10.05 55.08
C MET A 1 -38.82 -8.95 54.28
N LEU A 2 -37.48 -8.88 54.34
CA LEU A 2 -36.67 -7.96 53.54
C LEU A 2 -36.35 -8.67 52.22
N CYS A 3 -36.87 -8.14 51.11
CA CYS A 3 -36.60 -8.68 49.79
C CYS A 3 -35.15 -8.33 49.41
N HIS A 4 -34.31 -9.35 49.21
CA HIS A 4 -32.98 -9.19 48.63
C HIS A 4 -33.10 -8.66 47.19
N HIS A 5 -33.12 -7.34 47.01
CA HIS A 5 -32.89 -6.74 45.70
C HIS A 5 -31.43 -6.92 45.32
N CYS A 6 -31.21 -7.97 44.54
CA CYS A 6 -29.94 -8.43 44.01
C CYS A 6 -29.30 -7.33 43.15
N GLY A 7 -28.00 -7.05 43.34
CA GLY A 7 -27.27 -6.00 42.61
C GLY A 7 -27.27 -6.14 41.07
N SER A 8 -27.64 -7.30 40.54
CA SER A 8 -27.84 -7.52 39.10
C SER A 8 -29.05 -6.78 38.52
N SER A 9 -30.08 -6.52 39.33
CA SER A 9 -31.28 -5.78 38.90
C SER A 9 -30.98 -4.30 38.63
N LEU A 10 -30.01 -3.71 39.33
CA LEU A 10 -29.59 -2.32 39.17
C LEU A 10 -28.83 -2.11 37.84
N LEU A 11 -27.93 -3.03 37.47
CA LEU A 11 -27.21 -2.95 36.19
C LEU A 11 -28.15 -3.07 34.98
N LEU A 12 -29.13 -3.98 35.07
CA LEU A 12 -30.13 -4.20 34.03
C LEU A 12 -31.17 -3.08 33.93
N ALA A 13 -31.34 -2.30 35.01
CA ALA A 13 -32.24 -1.15 35.05
C ALA A 13 -31.56 0.15 34.57
N LEU A 14 -30.26 0.13 34.25
CA LEU A 14 -29.58 1.30 33.72
C LEU A 14 -30.16 1.69 32.34
N PRO A 15 -30.37 3.00 32.10
CA PRO A 15 -30.65 3.48 30.76
C PRO A 15 -29.54 3.10 29.79
N GLU A 16 -29.92 2.84 28.54
CA GLU A 16 -28.99 2.44 27.48
C GLU A 16 -27.85 3.45 27.29
N ASP A 17 -28.12 4.75 27.45
CA ASP A 17 -27.12 5.81 27.31
C ASP A 17 -26.07 5.76 28.43
N VAL A 18 -26.48 5.43 29.66
CA VAL A 18 -25.56 5.22 30.79
C VAL A 18 -24.73 3.96 30.57
N PHE A 19 -25.37 2.91 30.06
CA PHE A 19 -24.67 1.67 29.73
C PHE A 19 -23.64 1.88 28.61
N ALA A 20 -23.94 2.69 27.59
CA ALA A 20 -22.99 3.06 26.55
C ALA A 20 -21.74 3.74 27.14
N ILE A 21 -21.90 4.64 28.11
CA ILE A 21 -20.77 5.26 28.84
C ILE A 21 -19.94 4.21 29.58
N VAL A 22 -20.58 3.27 30.29
CA VAL A 22 -19.87 2.18 30.98
C VAL A 22 -19.07 1.33 30.00
N THR A 23 -19.64 1.01 28.83
CA THR A 23 -18.94 0.21 27.81
C THR A 23 -17.73 0.91 27.20
N GLN A 24 -17.57 2.23 27.36
CA GLN A 24 -16.36 2.93 26.89
C GLN A 24 -15.08 2.42 27.58
N SER A 25 -15.22 1.91 28.80
CA SER A 25 -14.11 1.35 29.56
C SER A 25 -13.92 -0.15 29.32
N LEU A 26 -14.76 -0.78 28.49
CA LEU A 26 -14.72 -2.21 28.21
C LEU A 26 -14.10 -2.48 26.85
N SER A 27 -13.37 -3.59 26.74
CA SER A 27 -12.97 -4.04 25.41
C SER A 27 -14.18 -4.62 24.66
N PRO A 28 -14.16 -4.63 23.31
CA PRO A 28 -15.21 -5.27 22.52
C PRO A 28 -15.42 -6.75 22.87
N ARG A 29 -14.36 -7.43 23.32
CA ARG A 29 -14.42 -8.81 23.79
C ARG A 29 -15.28 -8.90 25.06
N ASP A 30 -15.05 -7.98 25.99
CA ASP A 30 -15.78 -7.93 27.26
C ASP A 30 -17.25 -7.57 27.03
N ILE A 31 -17.55 -6.69 26.07
CA ILE A 31 -18.93 -6.39 25.65
C ILE A 31 -19.62 -7.65 25.10
N CYS A 32 -18.93 -8.43 24.27
CA CYS A 32 -19.47 -9.71 23.76
C CYS A 32 -19.67 -10.74 24.89
N ASN A 33 -18.72 -10.84 25.82
CA ASN A 33 -18.81 -11.71 26.99
C ASN A 33 -20.00 -11.31 27.88
N LEU A 34 -20.18 -10.02 28.12
CA LEU A 34 -21.30 -9.46 28.87
C LEU A 34 -22.64 -9.81 28.22
N GLY A 35 -22.72 -9.70 26.89
CA GLY A 35 -23.87 -10.14 26.11
C GLY A 35 -24.18 -11.64 26.23
N SER A 36 -23.20 -12.46 26.62
CA SER A 36 -23.39 -13.91 26.80
C SER A 36 -23.94 -14.28 28.20
N CYS A 37 -24.03 -13.31 29.12
CA CYS A 37 -24.46 -13.57 30.50
C CYS A 37 -25.99 -13.74 30.64
N CYS A 38 -26.79 -12.94 29.95
CA CYS A 38 -28.26 -13.04 29.98
C CYS A 38 -28.91 -12.32 28.78
N GLN A 39 -30.20 -12.58 28.54
CA GLN A 39 -30.94 -12.02 27.41
C GLN A 39 -30.99 -10.47 27.41
N SER A 40 -31.15 -9.85 28.58
CA SER A 40 -31.19 -8.38 28.68
C SER A 40 -29.84 -7.74 28.35
N LEU A 41 -28.73 -8.33 28.85
CA LEU A 41 -27.38 -7.89 28.51
C LEU A 41 -27.04 -8.20 27.05
N TYR A 42 -27.55 -9.30 26.49
CA TYR A 42 -27.42 -9.59 25.06
C TYR A 42 -28.07 -8.50 24.21
N ALA A 43 -29.29 -8.08 24.56
CA ALA A 43 -30.00 -7.01 23.87
C ALA A 43 -29.23 -5.68 23.96
N LEU A 44 -28.76 -5.31 25.15
CA LEU A 44 -27.92 -4.12 25.34
C LEU A 44 -26.62 -4.22 24.53
N ALA A 45 -25.85 -5.30 24.68
CA ALA A 45 -24.59 -5.53 23.96
C ALA A 45 -24.76 -5.66 22.43
N SER A 46 -25.98 -5.82 21.94
CA SER A 46 -26.31 -5.81 20.50
C SER A 46 -26.83 -4.47 20.01
N SER A 47 -26.99 -3.48 20.90
CA SER A 47 -27.44 -2.14 20.56
C SER A 47 -26.44 -1.39 19.69
N ASP A 48 -26.96 -0.72 18.66
CA ASP A 48 -26.19 0.16 17.80
C ASP A 48 -25.56 1.34 18.55
N LYS A 49 -26.15 1.84 19.65
CA LYS A 49 -25.57 2.95 20.43
C LYS A 49 -24.24 2.57 21.07
N ILE A 50 -24.13 1.33 21.58
CA ILE A 50 -22.91 0.82 22.19
C ILE A 50 -21.82 0.73 21.12
N TRP A 51 -22.14 0.10 19.98
CA TRP A 51 -21.16 -0.10 18.92
C TRP A 51 -20.80 1.20 18.20
N PHE A 52 -21.70 2.18 18.11
CA PHE A 52 -21.36 3.54 17.67
C PHE A 52 -20.29 4.16 18.58
N THR A 53 -20.51 4.09 19.90
CA THR A 53 -19.55 4.56 20.89
C THR A 53 -18.19 3.85 20.74
N GLN A 54 -18.19 2.53 20.49
CA GLN A 54 -16.95 1.78 20.24
C GLN A 54 -16.25 2.23 18.94
N CYS A 55 -17.00 2.49 17.86
CA CYS A 55 -16.44 3.04 16.63
C CYS A 55 -15.82 4.42 16.84
N ASP A 56 -16.51 5.30 17.57
CA ASP A 56 -16.04 6.65 17.88
C ASP A 56 -14.76 6.63 18.72
N LEU A 57 -14.69 5.76 19.74
CA LEU A 57 -13.51 5.57 20.58
C LEU A 57 -12.26 5.11 19.81
N MET A 58 -12.42 4.46 18.65
CA MET A 58 -11.27 4.14 17.81
C MET A 58 -10.58 5.39 17.26
N GLY A 59 -11.30 6.51 17.13
CA GLY A 59 -10.76 7.79 16.67
C GLY A 59 -10.23 7.78 15.24
N VAL A 60 -10.60 6.76 14.44
CA VAL A 60 -10.07 6.56 13.09
C VAL A 60 -10.95 7.15 11.98
N VAL A 61 -12.24 7.31 12.25
CA VAL A 61 -13.24 7.88 11.33
C VAL A 61 -14.06 8.90 12.14
N PRO A 62 -14.28 10.13 11.63
CA PRO A 62 -15.07 11.13 12.34
C PRO A 62 -16.51 10.67 12.61
N PRO A 63 -17.15 11.09 13.73
CA PRO A 63 -18.52 10.72 14.05
C PRO A 63 -19.54 11.00 12.95
N ARG A 64 -19.39 12.14 12.24
CA ARG A 64 -20.24 12.51 11.11
C ARG A 64 -20.20 11.43 10.01
N ASP A 65 -19.01 10.99 9.65
CA ASP A 65 -18.80 9.98 8.62
C ASP A 65 -19.30 8.61 9.09
N LEU A 66 -19.13 8.27 10.38
CA LEU A 66 -19.65 7.01 10.95
C LEU A 66 -21.16 6.86 10.77
N VAL A 67 -21.92 7.95 10.95
CA VAL A 67 -23.38 7.96 10.77
C VAL A 67 -23.77 7.67 9.32
N GLU A 68 -23.02 8.20 8.37
CA GLU A 68 -23.26 7.93 6.96
C GLU A 68 -22.82 6.51 6.56
N TRP A 69 -21.67 6.05 7.05
CA TRP A 69 -21.17 4.70 6.78
C TRP A 69 -22.09 3.62 7.35
N ARG A 70 -22.76 3.90 8.47
CA ARG A 70 -23.76 3.02 9.06
C ARG A 70 -24.87 2.66 8.08
N LYS A 71 -25.25 3.56 7.16
CA LYS A 71 -26.30 3.31 6.16
C LYS A 71 -25.92 2.19 5.18
N GLY A 72 -24.63 1.96 4.94
CA GLY A 72 -24.14 0.95 4.01
C GLY A 72 -23.90 -0.45 4.61
N VAL A 73 -24.02 -0.61 5.93
CA VAL A 73 -23.82 -1.89 6.64
C VAL A 73 -25.01 -2.22 7.55
N ALA A 74 -25.09 -3.46 8.04
CA ALA A 74 -26.23 -3.93 8.82
C ALA A 74 -26.35 -3.29 10.21
N SER A 75 -25.21 -2.96 10.84
CA SER A 75 -25.14 -2.42 12.21
C SER A 75 -23.81 -1.70 12.46
N TYR A 76 -23.72 -0.90 13.52
CA TYR A 76 -22.42 -0.37 13.97
C TYR A 76 -21.50 -1.49 14.44
N LYS A 77 -22.04 -2.62 14.90
CA LYS A 77 -21.23 -3.82 15.22
C LYS A 77 -20.53 -4.37 13.97
N ALA A 78 -21.23 -4.44 12.85
CA ALA A 78 -20.65 -4.81 11.56
C ALA A 78 -19.59 -3.79 11.11
N LEU A 79 -19.87 -2.50 11.27
CA LEU A 79 -18.91 -1.43 10.98
C LEU A 79 -17.64 -1.56 11.83
N TYR A 80 -17.79 -1.72 13.14
CA TYR A 80 -16.70 -1.89 14.09
C TYR A 80 -15.83 -3.10 13.74
N ARG A 81 -16.47 -4.24 13.42
CA ARG A 81 -15.78 -5.46 12.98
C ARG A 81 -14.88 -5.18 11.76
N PHE A 82 -15.40 -4.47 10.77
CA PHE A 82 -14.62 -4.08 9.60
C PHE A 82 -13.46 -3.16 10.00
N LEU A 83 -13.72 -2.06 10.71
CA LEU A 83 -12.71 -1.08 11.11
C LEU A 83 -11.55 -1.73 11.86
N VAL A 84 -11.83 -2.57 12.86
CA VAL A 84 -10.78 -3.28 13.62
C VAL A 84 -9.97 -4.22 12.73
N SER A 85 -10.61 -4.89 11.76
CA SER A 85 -9.91 -5.82 10.87
C SER A 85 -8.94 -5.13 9.89
N VAL A 86 -9.18 -3.87 9.53
CA VAL A 86 -8.39 -3.16 8.51
C VAL A 86 -7.55 -2.01 9.07
N GLN A 87 -7.83 -1.53 10.28
CA GLN A 87 -7.07 -0.44 10.93
C GLN A 87 -5.55 -0.67 10.95
N PRO A 88 -5.03 -1.89 11.19
CA PRO A 88 -3.59 -2.14 11.14
C PRO A 88 -2.97 -1.90 9.75
N LEU A 89 -3.76 -1.89 8.68
CA LEU A 89 -3.28 -1.66 7.31
C LEU A 89 -2.97 -0.19 7.04
N LEU A 90 -3.51 0.74 7.83
CA LEU A 90 -3.35 2.18 7.58
C LEU A 90 -1.91 2.63 7.76
N GLY A 91 -1.52 3.62 6.95
CA GLY A 91 -0.22 4.26 7.00
C GLY A 91 0.55 4.19 5.68
N ILE A 92 1.84 4.47 5.74
CA ILE A 92 2.72 4.47 4.56
C ILE A 92 3.37 3.10 4.41
N TRP A 93 3.28 2.58 3.21
CA TRP A 93 3.91 1.36 2.76
C TRP A 93 4.87 1.68 1.63
N VAL A 94 5.98 0.98 1.60
CA VAL A 94 6.99 1.13 0.55
C VAL A 94 7.28 -0.21 -0.10
N HIS A 95 7.60 -0.14 -1.38
CA HIS A 95 8.16 -1.26 -2.11
C HIS A 95 9.69 -1.11 -2.25
N GLN A 96 10.36 -2.19 -2.66
CA GLN A 96 11.81 -2.29 -2.72
C GLN A 96 12.45 -1.24 -3.65
N ASN A 97 13.58 -0.71 -3.17
CA ASN A 97 14.56 0.15 -3.84
C ASN A 97 15.21 -0.46 -5.11
N PRO A 98 15.73 0.38 -6.03
CA PRO A 98 16.00 1.83 -5.87
C PRO A 98 15.02 2.77 -6.60
N GLU A 99 13.82 2.31 -6.94
CA GLU A 99 13.02 3.01 -7.96
C GLU A 99 12.16 4.20 -7.47
N LEU A 100 11.79 5.06 -8.42
CA LEU A 100 10.86 6.19 -8.23
C LEU A 100 9.43 5.66 -8.11
N GLY A 101 8.63 6.23 -7.20
CA GLY A 101 7.19 5.91 -7.09
C GLY A 101 6.85 4.69 -6.24
N ASN A 102 7.70 4.38 -5.26
CA ASN A 102 7.56 3.21 -4.38
C ASN A 102 6.60 3.39 -3.21
N VAL A 103 6.04 4.59 -3.02
CA VAL A 103 5.25 4.94 -1.84
C VAL A 103 3.78 4.65 -2.11
N VAL A 104 3.19 3.82 -1.26
CA VAL A 104 1.76 3.52 -1.22
C VAL A 104 1.22 4.00 0.13
N TYR A 105 0.29 4.94 0.12
CA TYR A 105 -0.41 5.37 1.32
C TYR A 105 -1.74 4.63 1.41
N VAL A 106 -1.96 3.96 2.54
CA VAL A 106 -3.18 3.22 2.81
C VAL A 106 -4.04 4.04 3.77
N MET A 107 -5.23 4.39 3.30
CA MET A 107 -6.19 5.23 4.02
C MET A 107 -7.61 4.71 3.87
N PHE A 108 -8.52 5.22 4.70
CA PHE A 108 -9.93 4.95 4.57
C PHE A 108 -10.53 5.61 3.32
N GLY A 109 -11.31 4.84 2.57
CA GLY A 109 -12.31 5.31 1.61
C GLY A 109 -13.70 5.30 2.26
N PHE A 110 -14.76 5.07 1.49
CA PHE A 110 -16.13 4.90 2.03
C PHE A 110 -16.43 3.43 2.31
N ILE A 111 -16.54 3.05 3.60
CA ILE A 111 -16.74 1.64 4.03
C ILE A 111 -15.67 0.74 3.36
N SER A 112 -14.48 1.30 3.15
CA SER A 112 -13.38 0.67 2.44
C SER A 112 -12.03 1.19 2.94
N VAL A 113 -10.98 0.44 2.63
CA VAL A 113 -9.57 0.85 2.78
C VAL A 113 -8.90 0.76 1.42
N VAL A 114 -8.17 1.80 1.05
CA VAL A 114 -7.62 2.00 -0.29
C VAL A 114 -6.12 2.21 -0.18
N GLY A 115 -5.36 1.46 -0.97
CA GLY A 115 -3.94 1.71 -1.19
C GLY A 115 -3.73 2.64 -2.38
N CYS A 116 -3.25 3.85 -2.12
CA CYS A 116 -2.96 4.88 -3.13
C CYS A 116 -1.45 5.00 -3.34
N ARG A 117 -0.96 4.67 -4.54
CA ARG A 117 0.43 4.91 -4.94
C ARG A 117 0.61 6.38 -5.26
N ILE A 118 1.60 7.01 -4.66
CA ILE A 118 1.91 8.42 -4.88
C ILE A 118 2.88 8.51 -6.05
N ILE A 119 2.54 9.32 -7.04
CA ILE A 119 3.33 9.44 -8.28
C ILE A 119 4.42 10.50 -8.09
N PRO A 120 5.68 10.17 -8.43
CA PRO A 120 6.75 11.14 -8.55
C PRO A 120 6.38 12.23 -9.56
N GLN A 121 6.38 13.48 -9.12
CA GLN A 121 5.97 14.62 -9.93
C GLN A 121 6.73 15.89 -9.57
N GLU A 122 6.72 16.85 -10.47
CA GLU A 122 7.04 18.24 -10.15
C GLU A 122 5.81 18.94 -9.57
N LEU A 123 6.03 19.88 -8.66
CA LEU A 123 4.97 20.72 -8.11
C LEU A 123 4.50 21.73 -9.14
N GLY A 124 3.19 21.85 -9.28
CA GLY A 124 2.55 22.91 -10.04
C GLY A 124 2.60 24.27 -9.33
N PRO A 125 2.04 25.33 -9.94
CA PRO A 125 2.08 26.70 -9.43
C PRO A 125 1.33 26.89 -8.11
N LEU A 126 0.54 25.93 -7.65
CA LEU A 126 -0.15 25.96 -6.36
C LEU A 126 0.73 25.44 -5.21
N GLY A 127 1.92 24.90 -5.51
CA GLY A 127 2.83 24.36 -4.49
C GLY A 127 2.32 23.03 -3.94
N ILE A 128 2.78 22.68 -2.74
CA ILE A 128 2.54 21.36 -2.15
C ILE A 128 1.25 21.27 -1.31
N GLU A 129 0.75 22.37 -0.74
CA GLU A 129 -0.48 22.37 0.10
C GLU A 129 -1.76 22.41 -0.73
N ASP A 130 -1.77 23.27 -1.74
CA ASP A 130 -2.94 23.52 -2.58
C ASP A 130 -2.86 22.81 -3.93
N GLY A 131 -1.69 22.32 -4.31
CA GLY A 131 -1.48 21.63 -5.58
C GLY A 131 -2.01 20.19 -5.55
N PRO A 132 -2.69 19.74 -6.62
CA PRO A 132 -3.10 18.35 -6.71
C PRO A 132 -1.86 17.45 -6.80
N ILE A 133 -1.88 16.35 -6.04
CA ILE A 133 -0.90 15.28 -6.20
C ILE A 133 -1.44 14.18 -7.10
N LEU A 134 -0.59 13.67 -7.99
CA LEU A 134 -0.92 12.53 -8.83
C LEU A 134 -0.82 11.24 -8.01
N TRP A 135 -1.82 10.38 -8.14
CA TRP A 135 -1.84 9.08 -7.45
C TRP A 135 -2.52 8.00 -8.30
N ALA A 136 -2.14 6.74 -8.10
CA ALA A 136 -2.73 5.58 -8.77
C ALA A 136 -3.27 4.57 -7.74
N PRO A 137 -4.41 3.90 -7.99
CA PRO A 137 -4.92 2.88 -7.08
C PRO A 137 -4.08 1.59 -7.18
N VAL A 138 -3.83 0.97 -6.03
CA VAL A 138 -3.07 -0.28 -5.89
C VAL A 138 -4.02 -1.42 -5.53
N PHE A 139 -4.79 -1.24 -4.47
CA PHE A 139 -5.79 -2.19 -4.01
C PHE A 139 -6.91 -1.46 -3.25
N GLU A 140 -8.05 -2.13 -3.11
CA GLU A 140 -9.17 -1.69 -2.29
C GLU A 140 -9.71 -2.88 -1.49
N ILE A 141 -10.07 -2.65 -0.23
CA ILE A 141 -10.72 -3.62 0.64
C ILE A 141 -12.05 -3.03 1.05
N ILE A 142 -13.15 -3.69 0.70
CA ILE A 142 -14.52 -3.19 0.92
C ILE A 142 -15.21 -4.06 1.96
N ALA A 143 -15.99 -3.46 2.86
CA ALA A 143 -16.83 -4.21 3.79
C ALA A 143 -18.13 -4.67 3.11
N ASP A 144 -18.57 -5.91 3.31
CA ASP A 144 -19.95 -6.35 2.99
C ASP A 144 -20.92 -5.91 4.11
N SER A 145 -22.21 -6.18 3.97
CA SER A 145 -23.26 -5.77 4.92
C SER A 145 -23.00 -6.26 6.35
N ASP A 146 -22.34 -7.41 6.53
CA ASP A 146 -22.02 -8.00 7.83
C ASP A 146 -20.66 -7.56 8.41
N GLY A 147 -19.95 -6.66 7.72
CA GLY A 147 -18.62 -6.20 8.09
C GLY A 147 -17.48 -7.16 7.71
N SER A 148 -17.76 -8.22 6.96
CA SER A 148 -16.69 -9.03 6.34
C SER A 148 -15.99 -8.24 5.24
N ALA A 149 -14.72 -8.53 5.00
CA ALA A 149 -13.89 -7.78 4.06
C ALA A 149 -13.68 -8.54 2.75
N THR A 150 -13.85 -7.86 1.61
CA THR A 150 -13.53 -8.36 0.28
C THR A 150 -12.35 -7.57 -0.29
N PHE A 151 -11.38 -8.26 -0.87
CA PHE A 151 -10.16 -7.65 -1.41
C PHE A 151 -10.26 -7.51 -2.94
N PHE A 152 -9.82 -6.37 -3.46
CA PHE A 152 -9.67 -6.09 -4.88
C PHE A 152 -8.27 -5.54 -5.13
N LEU A 153 -7.53 -6.21 -6.01
CA LEU A 153 -6.31 -5.63 -6.59
C LEU A 153 -6.71 -4.77 -7.78
N HIS A 154 -6.16 -3.56 -7.89
CA HIS A 154 -6.30 -2.74 -9.09
C HIS A 154 -5.17 -3.06 -10.06
N GLY A 155 -5.47 -3.03 -11.35
CA GLY A 155 -4.42 -3.08 -12.35
C GLY A 155 -4.88 -2.69 -13.74
N ARG A 156 -3.90 -2.39 -14.60
CA ARG A 156 -4.14 -2.00 -15.98
C ARG A 156 -3.54 -3.00 -16.95
N GLU A 157 -4.30 -3.36 -17.98
CA GLU A 157 -3.83 -4.19 -19.10
C GLU A 157 -4.16 -3.49 -20.42
N GLY A 158 -3.12 -3.06 -21.14
CA GLY A 158 -3.28 -2.17 -22.28
C GLY A 158 -3.85 -0.82 -21.83
N GLU A 159 -4.91 -0.37 -22.48
CA GLU A 159 -5.55 0.91 -22.14
C GLU A 159 -6.68 0.78 -21.10
N ASN A 160 -7.05 -0.44 -20.71
CA ASN A 160 -8.21 -0.68 -19.83
C ASN A 160 -7.79 -0.95 -18.39
N ASP A 161 -8.54 -0.37 -17.45
CA ASP A 161 -8.44 -0.67 -16.03
C ASP A 161 -9.31 -1.89 -15.66
N TYR A 162 -8.78 -2.75 -14.80
CA TYR A 162 -9.41 -3.96 -14.30
C TYR A 162 -9.33 -4.05 -12.78
N LEU A 163 -10.28 -4.77 -12.20
CA LEU A 163 -10.23 -5.23 -10.81
C LEU A 163 -9.99 -6.73 -10.79
N TYR A 164 -9.16 -7.17 -9.86
CA TYR A 164 -8.84 -8.58 -9.67
C TYR A 164 -9.31 -8.97 -8.25
N PRO A 165 -10.49 -9.59 -8.13
CA PRO A 165 -11.09 -9.91 -6.85
C PRO A 165 -10.31 -11.03 -6.14
N GLY A 166 -10.20 -10.96 -4.83
CA GLY A 166 -9.51 -11.96 -4.04
C GLY A 166 -9.97 -11.94 -2.59
N SER A 167 -9.25 -12.68 -1.74
CA SER A 167 -9.56 -12.77 -0.31
C SER A 167 -8.53 -12.04 0.56
N LEU A 168 -9.01 -11.49 1.67
CA LEU A 168 -8.17 -10.91 2.70
C LEU A 168 -7.98 -11.95 3.82
N LYS A 169 -6.73 -12.31 4.11
CA LYS A 169 -6.43 -13.11 5.30
C LYS A 169 -6.63 -12.28 6.58
N PRO A 170 -6.84 -12.92 7.74
CA PRO A 170 -6.82 -12.22 9.02
C PRO A 170 -5.58 -11.31 9.13
N VAL A 171 -5.83 -10.04 9.43
CA VAL A 171 -4.80 -9.01 9.49
C VAL A 171 -4.15 -9.04 10.87
N ASP A 172 -2.83 -9.20 10.91
CA ASP A 172 -2.08 -9.06 12.16
C ASP A 172 -2.09 -7.59 12.63
N ARG A 173 -2.34 -7.38 13.93
CA ARG A 173 -2.41 -6.05 14.55
C ARG A 173 -1.10 -5.28 14.43
N THR A 174 0.02 -5.99 14.39
CA THR A 174 1.37 -5.40 14.28
C THR A 174 1.96 -5.56 12.90
N CYS A 175 1.13 -5.85 11.89
CA CYS A 175 1.59 -6.13 10.53
C CYS A 175 2.53 -5.04 10.01
N ASN A 176 3.64 -5.49 9.44
CA ASN A 176 4.64 -4.64 8.82
C ASN A 176 5.02 -5.09 7.40
N VAL A 177 4.39 -6.16 6.90
CA VAL A 177 4.51 -6.62 5.51
C VAL A 177 3.13 -7.02 4.96
N LEU A 178 2.79 -6.51 3.77
CA LEU A 178 1.66 -6.95 2.97
C LEU A 178 2.15 -7.81 1.82
N LEU A 179 1.72 -9.07 1.78
CA LEU A 179 2.10 -10.05 0.78
C LEU A 179 0.94 -10.29 -0.18
N LEU A 180 1.21 -10.24 -1.48
CA LEU A 180 0.29 -10.69 -2.52
C LEU A 180 0.64 -12.15 -2.88
N GLU A 181 -0.26 -13.07 -2.56
CA GLU A 181 -0.04 -14.51 -2.70
C GLU A 181 -1.15 -15.18 -3.51
N VAL A 182 -0.88 -16.38 -4.01
CA VAL A 182 -1.91 -17.28 -4.55
C VAL A 182 -2.01 -18.45 -3.58
N GLU A 183 -3.23 -18.80 -3.19
CA GLU A 183 -3.46 -19.92 -2.28
C GLU A 183 -4.38 -20.98 -2.86
N PRO A 184 -4.09 -22.26 -2.63
CA PRO A 184 -4.98 -23.36 -2.97
C PRO A 184 -6.12 -23.44 -1.95
N MET A 185 -7.34 -23.61 -2.46
CA MET A 185 -8.58 -23.73 -1.71
C MET A 185 -9.21 -25.10 -1.99
N GLN A 186 -9.84 -25.69 -0.98
CA GLN A 186 -10.65 -26.90 -1.14
C GLN A 186 -12.09 -26.52 -1.47
N GLN A 187 -12.73 -27.23 -2.40
CA GLN A 187 -14.13 -26.99 -2.74
C GLN A 187 -15.00 -27.29 -1.50
N ARG A 188 -15.70 -26.27 -0.97
CA ARG A 188 -16.74 -26.53 0.03
C ARG A 188 -17.88 -27.23 -0.69
N SER A 189 -18.04 -28.53 -0.46
CA SER A 189 -19.15 -29.31 -1.00
C SER A 189 -20.48 -28.63 -0.68
N GLY A 190 -21.40 -28.61 -1.66
CA GLY A 190 -22.68 -27.88 -1.65
C GLY A 190 -23.64 -28.27 -0.52
N GLY A 191 -23.34 -27.85 0.70
CA GLY A 191 -24.29 -27.64 1.77
C GLY A 191 -24.65 -26.15 1.81
N LYS A 192 -25.93 -25.85 2.05
CA LYS A 192 -26.50 -24.50 2.27
C LYS A 192 -25.44 -23.51 2.76
N LEU A 193 -25.38 -22.33 2.12
CA LEU A 193 -24.53 -21.19 2.44
C LEU A 193 -24.55 -20.86 3.95
N VAL A 194 -23.82 -21.64 4.75
CA VAL A 194 -23.47 -21.27 6.10
C VAL A 194 -22.28 -20.37 5.89
N HIS A 195 -22.54 -19.09 6.12
CA HIS A 195 -21.57 -18.04 6.41
C HIS A 195 -20.22 -18.62 6.77
N SER A 196 -19.15 -18.12 6.17
CA SER A 196 -17.79 -18.35 6.66
C SER A 196 -17.70 -17.84 8.10
N LYS A 197 -18.15 -18.66 9.06
CA LYS A 197 -17.75 -18.66 10.45
C LYS A 197 -16.31 -19.16 10.44
N SER A 198 -15.41 -18.32 9.91
CA SER A 198 -14.07 -18.28 10.47
C SER A 198 -14.29 -17.95 11.93
N PHE A 199 -14.12 -18.97 12.75
CA PHE A 199 -14.51 -18.97 14.14
C PHE A 199 -13.85 -17.80 14.87
N ALA A 200 -14.66 -17.20 15.74
CA ALA A 200 -14.26 -16.34 16.85
C ALA A 200 -13.42 -17.12 17.87
N HIS A 201 -12.26 -17.62 17.46
CA HIS A 201 -11.24 -18.17 18.35
C HIS A 201 -9.90 -17.62 17.92
N TYR A 202 -9.58 -16.40 18.35
CA TYR A 202 -8.22 -15.97 18.68
C TYR A 202 -8.32 -14.72 19.56
N PHE A 203 -8.61 -14.96 20.83
CA PHE A 203 -8.16 -14.13 21.92
C PHE A 203 -7.49 -15.06 22.94
N GLU A 204 -6.44 -15.74 22.51
CA GLU A 204 -5.56 -16.48 23.40
C GLU A 204 -4.25 -16.78 22.68
N GLU A 205 -3.28 -15.88 22.85
CA GLU A 205 -1.88 -16.26 22.85
C GLU A 205 -1.13 -15.31 23.77
N GLU A 206 -1.38 -15.42 25.08
CA GLU A 206 -0.37 -15.02 26.06
C GLU A 206 -0.58 -15.72 27.41
N SER A 207 0.43 -16.52 27.77
CA SER A 207 0.74 -17.06 29.10
C SER A 207 -0.22 -18.11 29.70
N SER A 208 0.17 -19.38 29.60
CA SER A 208 -0.13 -20.33 30.68
C SER A 208 1.13 -21.13 31.05
N ARG A 209 1.49 -20.98 32.33
CA ARG A 209 2.59 -21.65 32.99
C ARG A 209 2.26 -23.14 33.11
N LYS A 210 3.29 -23.97 32.89
CA LYS A 210 3.38 -25.39 33.23
C LYS A 210 2.63 -25.72 34.53
N ILE A 211 1.63 -26.60 34.45
CA ILE A 211 1.39 -27.63 35.47
C ILE A 211 0.98 -28.91 34.74
N SER A 212 1.88 -29.89 34.80
CA SER A 212 1.69 -31.27 34.34
C SER A 212 1.07 -32.13 35.45
N ARG A 213 0.13 -33.03 35.12
CA ARG A 213 0.23 -34.49 35.38
C ARG A 213 -0.95 -35.29 34.76
N PRO A 214 -0.76 -36.58 34.42
CA PRO A 214 -1.61 -37.37 33.53
C PRO A 214 -2.48 -38.42 34.26
N ASP A 215 -3.49 -38.99 33.58
CA ASP A 215 -3.64 -40.45 33.39
C ASP A 215 -4.95 -40.85 32.67
N SER A 216 -4.85 -41.93 31.89
CA SER A 216 -5.92 -42.78 31.30
C SER A 216 -6.80 -42.13 30.19
N GLU A 217 -6.92 -42.63 28.96
CA GLU A 217 -7.10 -44.02 28.54
C GLU A 217 -6.85 -44.13 27.01
N LEU A 218 -6.05 -45.11 26.59
CA LEU A 218 -5.67 -45.36 25.20
C LEU A 218 -6.79 -46.04 24.42
N SER A 219 -7.35 -45.40 23.40
CA SER A 219 -8.14 -46.07 22.36
C SER A 219 -7.37 -46.12 21.05
N ARG A 220 -6.73 -47.27 20.81
CA ARG A 220 -6.12 -47.65 19.53
C ARG A 220 -7.22 -48.00 18.54
N SER A 221 -7.49 -47.13 17.56
CA SER A 221 -8.00 -47.55 16.26
C SER A 221 -7.44 -46.63 15.18
N GLN A 222 -6.31 -47.06 14.64
CA GLN A 222 -5.66 -46.47 13.50
C GLN A 222 -6.04 -47.32 12.29
N ARG A 223 -7.03 -46.88 11.50
CA ARG A 223 -7.12 -47.26 10.09
C ARG A 223 -6.62 -46.11 9.24
N VAL A 224 -5.52 -46.42 8.58
CA VAL A 224 -4.79 -45.68 7.56
C VAL A 224 -5.74 -45.13 6.49
N VAL A 225 -5.92 -43.80 6.49
CA VAL A 225 -6.31 -43.00 5.31
C VAL A 225 -5.56 -41.68 5.42
N GLY A 226 -4.73 -41.38 4.42
CA GLY A 226 -4.22 -40.04 4.10
C GLY A 226 -3.27 -39.41 5.10
N ARG A 227 -1.96 -39.56 4.87
CA ARG A 227 -0.95 -38.65 5.40
C ARG A 227 -1.21 -37.28 4.75
N ASN A 228 -2.07 -36.45 5.34
CA ASN A 228 -2.25 -35.07 4.91
C ASN A 228 -0.92 -34.35 5.12
N ALA A 229 -0.08 -34.32 4.09
CA ALA A 229 1.09 -33.47 4.05
C ALA A 229 0.60 -32.03 4.24
N ALA A 230 1.26 -31.28 5.13
CA ALA A 230 0.94 -29.87 5.31
C ALA A 230 0.98 -29.17 3.94
N PRO A 231 -0.02 -28.35 3.60
CA PRO A 231 -0.08 -27.69 2.29
C PRO A 231 1.20 -26.89 2.08
N VAL A 232 1.77 -27.00 0.89
CA VAL A 232 2.97 -26.26 0.53
C VAL A 232 2.61 -24.77 0.50
N PRO A 233 3.26 -23.90 1.30
CA PRO A 233 2.99 -22.47 1.25
C PRO A 233 3.54 -21.84 -0.03
N PHE A 234 2.84 -20.81 -0.52
CA PHE A 234 3.23 -20.07 -1.73
C PHE A 234 4.67 -19.57 -1.67
N SER A 235 5.13 -19.12 -0.49
CA SER A 235 6.49 -18.63 -0.24
C SER A 235 7.61 -19.65 -0.50
N ARG A 236 7.32 -20.96 -0.50
CA ARG A 236 8.30 -22.03 -0.78
C ARG A 236 8.50 -22.29 -2.29
N LEU A 237 7.62 -21.77 -3.14
CA LEU A 237 7.78 -21.86 -4.59
C LEU A 237 8.93 -20.99 -5.10
N ALA A 238 9.55 -21.43 -6.20
CA ALA A 238 10.54 -20.62 -6.89
C ALA A 238 9.91 -19.27 -7.34
N PHE A 239 10.70 -18.20 -7.35
CA PHE A 239 10.19 -16.86 -7.70
C PHE A 239 9.53 -16.79 -9.08
N GLY A 240 10.09 -17.50 -10.07
CA GLY A 240 9.52 -17.59 -11.41
C GLY A 240 8.15 -18.27 -11.42
N ASP A 241 7.95 -19.31 -10.60
CA ASP A 241 6.67 -20.03 -10.52
C ASP A 241 5.62 -19.20 -9.79
N ARG A 242 6.01 -18.51 -8.71
CA ARG A 242 5.14 -17.55 -8.02
C ARG A 242 4.63 -16.46 -8.94
N ARG A 243 5.52 -15.86 -9.74
CA ARG A 243 5.14 -14.85 -10.73
C ARG A 243 4.13 -15.40 -11.73
N LYS A 244 4.45 -16.54 -12.36
CA LYS A 244 3.59 -17.18 -13.36
C LYS A 244 2.21 -17.49 -12.79
N LEU A 245 2.13 -17.97 -11.55
CA LEU A 245 0.85 -18.23 -10.89
C LEU A 245 0.02 -16.96 -10.72
N ILE A 246 0.62 -15.86 -10.24
CA ILE A 246 -0.10 -14.59 -10.11
C ILE A 246 -0.56 -14.10 -11.50
N GLU A 247 0.28 -14.17 -12.53
CA GLU A 247 -0.07 -13.81 -13.92
C GLU A 247 -1.26 -14.63 -14.45
N ILE A 248 -1.22 -15.95 -14.26
CA ILE A 248 -2.28 -16.86 -14.72
C ILE A 248 -3.58 -16.58 -13.98
N VAL A 249 -3.54 -16.50 -12.64
CA VAL A 249 -4.74 -16.25 -11.83
C VAL A 249 -5.36 -14.91 -12.21
N THR A 250 -4.58 -13.82 -12.18
CA THR A 250 -5.06 -12.47 -12.51
C THR A 250 -5.66 -12.40 -13.92
N SER A 251 -5.09 -13.08 -14.91
CA SER A 251 -5.62 -13.09 -16.28
C SER A 251 -7.02 -13.71 -16.41
N GLN A 252 -7.41 -14.57 -15.46
CA GLN A 252 -8.66 -15.34 -15.49
C GLN A 252 -9.75 -14.71 -14.62
N ILE A 253 -9.39 -14.16 -13.46
CA ILE A 253 -10.35 -13.55 -12.51
C ILE A 253 -10.68 -12.07 -12.79
N ARG A 254 -10.04 -11.46 -13.79
CA ARG A 254 -10.17 -10.01 -14.04
C ARG A 254 -11.60 -9.60 -14.34
N LEU A 255 -12.03 -8.51 -13.71
CA LEU A 255 -13.32 -7.86 -13.93
C LEU A 255 -13.08 -6.50 -14.59
N LYS A 256 -13.71 -6.27 -15.75
CA LYS A 256 -13.66 -4.95 -16.39
C LYS A 256 -14.47 -3.97 -15.56
N LEU A 257 -13.86 -2.84 -15.20
CA LEU A 257 -14.54 -1.82 -14.41
C LEU A 257 -15.50 -1.04 -15.30
N PRO A 258 -16.81 -0.95 -14.96
CA PRO A 258 -17.72 -0.03 -15.64
C PRO A 258 -17.31 1.42 -15.39
N ASP A 259 -17.43 2.29 -16.40
CA ASP A 259 -17.07 3.72 -16.31
C ASP A 259 -17.60 4.45 -15.06
N PRO A 260 -18.86 4.27 -14.58
CA PRO A 260 -19.32 4.93 -13.35
C PRO A 260 -18.62 4.42 -12.07
N ALA A 261 -18.11 3.18 -12.07
CA ALA A 261 -17.37 2.60 -10.95
C ALA A 261 -15.90 3.09 -10.89
N ASN A 262 -15.45 3.79 -11.95
CA ASN A 262 -14.11 4.34 -12.05
C ASN A 262 -14.00 5.80 -11.56
N ALA A 263 -15.11 6.45 -11.23
CA ALA A 263 -15.15 7.90 -11.00
C ALA A 263 -14.62 8.33 -9.62
N LEU A 264 -15.08 7.72 -8.53
CA LEU A 264 -14.76 8.14 -7.15
C LEU A 264 -14.40 6.95 -6.26
N ILE A 265 -13.34 7.10 -5.45
CA ILE A 265 -12.89 6.10 -4.47
C ILE A 265 -13.03 6.63 -3.02
N PHE A 266 -13.03 7.95 -2.84
CA PHE A 266 -13.28 8.64 -1.58
C PHE A 266 -14.03 9.95 -1.84
N PRO A 267 -14.74 10.51 -0.84
CA PRO A 267 -15.45 11.78 -0.99
C PRO A 267 -14.49 12.92 -1.33
N CYS A 268 -14.90 13.83 -2.22
CA CYS A 268 -14.13 15.01 -2.55
C CYS A 268 -14.12 15.98 -1.35
N LEU A 269 -13.05 16.76 -1.23
CA LEU A 269 -12.90 17.76 -0.16
C LEU A 269 -13.65 19.08 -0.42
N ARG A 270 -14.54 19.16 -1.41
CA ARG A 270 -15.26 20.41 -1.72
C ARG A 270 -16.28 20.71 -0.61
N GLY A 271 -16.28 21.97 -0.18
CA GLY A 271 -16.82 22.42 1.12
C GLY A 271 -18.34 22.52 1.24
N ASP A 272 -19.11 22.04 0.26
CA ASP A 272 -20.56 22.24 0.22
C ASP A 272 -21.26 20.96 0.72
N GLU A 273 -22.19 21.06 1.68
CA GLU A 273 -22.88 19.89 2.27
C GLU A 273 -23.62 19.05 1.21
N GLU A 274 -24.28 19.69 0.24
CA GLU A 274 -24.96 19.00 -0.87
C GLU A 274 -23.99 18.17 -1.73
N SER A 275 -22.77 18.65 -1.92
CA SER A 275 -21.74 17.92 -2.68
C SER A 275 -21.26 16.67 -1.94
N PHE A 276 -21.20 16.73 -0.61
CA PHE A 276 -20.81 15.60 0.23
C PHE A 276 -21.86 14.48 0.18
N ASP A 277 -23.14 14.82 0.32
CA ASP A 277 -24.21 13.82 0.28
C ASP A 277 -24.30 13.13 -1.09
N GLN A 278 -24.08 13.89 -2.17
CA GLN A 278 -24.02 13.34 -3.53
C GLN A 278 -22.84 12.39 -3.71
N ASP A 279 -21.64 12.76 -3.24
CA ASP A 279 -20.45 11.90 -3.28
C ASP A 279 -20.67 10.60 -2.50
N MET A 280 -21.30 10.69 -1.32
CA MET A 280 -21.59 9.52 -0.47
C MET A 280 -22.60 8.57 -1.14
N ALA A 281 -23.61 9.10 -1.83
CA ALA A 281 -24.54 8.29 -2.61
C ALA A 281 -23.84 7.55 -3.76
N LEU A 282 -22.97 8.23 -4.51
CA LEU A 282 -22.18 7.62 -5.59
C LEU A 282 -21.25 6.51 -5.08
N LEU A 283 -20.61 6.73 -3.92
CA LEU A 283 -19.75 5.74 -3.28
C LEU A 283 -20.54 4.53 -2.75
N CYS A 284 -21.76 4.75 -2.23
CA CYS A 284 -22.69 3.68 -1.88
C CYS A 284 -23.04 2.81 -3.08
N ASP A 285 -23.46 3.42 -4.19
CA ASP A 285 -23.85 2.73 -5.41
C ASP A 285 -22.68 1.94 -6.01
N ARG A 286 -21.49 2.57 -6.07
CA ARG A 286 -20.26 1.91 -6.50
C ARG A 286 -19.94 0.69 -5.64
N ARG A 287 -20.02 0.82 -4.31
CA ARG A 287 -19.76 -0.29 -3.39
C ARG A 287 -20.71 -1.45 -3.64
N LEU A 288 -22.02 -1.18 -3.78
CA LEU A 288 -23.02 -2.20 -4.05
C LEU A 288 -22.74 -2.92 -5.38
N LEU A 289 -22.38 -2.16 -6.42
CA LEU A 289 -21.99 -2.71 -7.72
C LEU A 289 -20.78 -3.66 -7.60
N LEU A 290 -19.73 -3.27 -6.86
CA LEU A 290 -18.54 -4.11 -6.67
C LEU A 290 -18.86 -5.41 -5.92
N ILE A 291 -19.69 -5.33 -4.89
CA ILE A 291 -20.16 -6.51 -4.14
C ILE A 291 -20.99 -7.43 -5.06
N GLN A 292 -21.86 -6.86 -5.91
CA GLN A 292 -22.65 -7.61 -6.88
C GLN A 292 -21.77 -8.30 -7.93
N LEU A 293 -20.78 -7.60 -8.48
CA LEU A 293 -19.83 -8.16 -9.46
C LEU A 293 -19.08 -9.37 -8.89
N CYS A 294 -18.71 -9.32 -7.61
CA CYS A 294 -18.12 -10.47 -6.92
C CYS A 294 -19.10 -11.62 -6.68
N LYS A 295 -20.39 -11.34 -6.43
CA LYS A 295 -21.39 -12.38 -6.15
C LYS A 295 -21.92 -13.05 -7.42
N LEU A 296 -21.90 -12.37 -8.57
CA LEU A 296 -22.54 -12.81 -9.82
C LEU A 296 -21.58 -13.40 -10.87
N GLY A 297 -20.29 -13.58 -10.58
CA GLY A 297 -19.40 -14.30 -11.50
C GLY A 297 -19.21 -13.65 -12.87
N GLY A 298 -19.05 -12.32 -12.91
CA GLY A 298 -18.51 -11.62 -14.09
C GLY A 298 -19.24 -11.87 -15.42
N GLY A 299 -20.53 -11.58 -15.51
CA GLY A 299 -21.27 -11.47 -16.77
C GLY A 299 -21.71 -10.03 -17.05
N CYS A 300 -21.42 -9.51 -18.24
CA CYS A 300 -22.02 -8.26 -18.72
C CYS A 300 -23.55 -8.45 -18.79
N ILE A 301 -24.33 -7.46 -18.38
CA ILE A 301 -25.79 -7.51 -18.43
C ILE A 301 -26.23 -7.55 -19.89
N ASP A 302 -26.50 -8.74 -20.41
CA ASP A 302 -27.47 -8.94 -21.49
C ASP A 302 -28.69 -9.62 -20.87
N GLN A 303 -29.78 -8.88 -20.83
CA GLN A 303 -31.02 -9.28 -20.20
C GLN A 303 -31.71 -10.35 -21.07
N LYS A 304 -31.37 -11.63 -20.90
CA LYS A 304 -32.21 -12.84 -21.12
C LYS A 304 -31.37 -14.13 -21.03
N GLY A 305 -31.66 -14.97 -20.04
CA GLY A 305 -31.19 -16.37 -19.98
C GLY A 305 -31.16 -16.91 -18.55
N ASP A 306 -31.61 -18.15 -18.37
CA ASP A 306 -31.84 -18.87 -17.11
C ASP A 306 -30.68 -18.91 -16.09
N PRO A 307 -30.95 -19.18 -14.80
CA PRO A 307 -29.93 -19.27 -13.76
C PRO A 307 -29.18 -20.61 -13.80
N GLU A 308 -28.14 -20.71 -14.63
CA GLU A 308 -27.08 -21.69 -14.42
C GLU A 308 -26.11 -21.20 -13.34
N LEU A 309 -25.61 -22.11 -12.49
CA LEU A 309 -24.68 -21.83 -11.40
C LEU A 309 -23.33 -21.34 -11.95
N TYR A 310 -23.13 -20.03 -11.98
CA TYR A 310 -21.88 -19.42 -12.40
C TYR A 310 -20.76 -19.59 -11.35
N PRO A 311 -19.50 -19.78 -11.76
CA PRO A 311 -18.37 -19.89 -10.85
C PRO A 311 -18.10 -18.57 -10.10
N ASP A 312 -17.68 -18.69 -8.84
CA ASP A 312 -17.28 -17.56 -7.99
C ASP A 312 -16.06 -16.85 -8.61
N PRO A 313 -16.15 -15.56 -8.97
CA PRO A 313 -15.08 -14.85 -9.66
C PRO A 313 -13.84 -14.64 -8.79
N THR A 314 -13.91 -14.90 -7.49
CA THR A 314 -12.76 -14.85 -6.57
C THR A 314 -11.91 -16.12 -6.61
N GLN A 315 -12.37 -17.18 -7.27
CA GLN A 315 -11.78 -18.51 -7.26
C GLN A 315 -11.67 -19.09 -8.66
N LEU A 316 -10.66 -19.91 -8.88
CA LEU A 316 -10.42 -20.56 -10.17
C LEU A 316 -10.18 -22.05 -9.98
N GLU A 317 -10.82 -22.89 -10.81
CA GLU A 317 -10.58 -24.32 -10.78
C GLU A 317 -9.13 -24.65 -11.17
N LEU A 318 -8.49 -25.52 -10.38
CA LEU A 318 -7.11 -25.93 -10.63
C LEU A 318 -6.93 -26.73 -11.91
N SER A 319 -8.01 -27.34 -12.42
CA SER A 319 -8.07 -28.02 -13.72
C SER A 319 -7.71 -27.06 -14.86
N GLU A 320 -8.26 -25.83 -14.84
CA GLU A 320 -8.03 -24.79 -15.84
C GLU A 320 -6.60 -24.24 -15.79
N ILE A 321 -6.04 -24.09 -14.58
CA ILE A 321 -4.65 -23.66 -14.40
C ILE A 321 -3.67 -24.71 -14.91
N ARG A 322 -3.88 -25.99 -14.59
CA ARG A 322 -3.03 -27.08 -15.12
C ARG A 322 -3.03 -27.07 -16.65
N ASN A 323 -4.21 -26.94 -17.27
CA ASN A 323 -4.35 -26.82 -18.72
C ASN A 323 -3.62 -25.59 -19.30
N SER A 324 -3.62 -24.45 -18.59
CA SER A 324 -2.92 -23.23 -19.03
C SER A 324 -1.39 -23.37 -18.92
N LEU A 325 -0.91 -24.03 -17.86
CA LEU A 325 0.51 -24.34 -17.65
C LEU A 325 1.03 -25.32 -18.70
N ASP A 326 0.24 -26.32 -19.06
CA ASP A 326 0.57 -27.31 -20.09
C ASP A 326 0.59 -26.70 -21.50
N ARG A 327 -0.33 -25.77 -21.81
CA ARG A 327 -0.27 -25.00 -23.06
C ARG A 327 0.94 -24.07 -23.12
N SER A 328 1.38 -23.54 -21.99
CA SER A 328 2.60 -22.72 -21.91
C SER A 328 3.89 -23.57 -22.00
N SER A 329 3.85 -24.86 -21.63
CA SER A 329 5.01 -25.76 -21.69
C SER A 329 5.25 -26.37 -23.08
N GLY A 330 4.22 -26.42 -23.92
CA GLY A 330 4.28 -26.94 -25.30
C GLY A 330 5.17 -26.19 -26.29
N PHE A 331 5.81 -25.07 -25.90
CA PHE A 331 6.65 -24.27 -26.79
C PHE A 331 8.10 -24.79 -26.95
N ARG A 332 8.41 -26.02 -26.51
CA ARG A 332 9.78 -26.60 -26.63
C ARG A 332 9.91 -27.91 -27.41
N SER A 333 8.86 -28.42 -28.06
CA SER A 333 9.03 -29.63 -28.87
C SER A 333 8.01 -29.74 -30.01
N SER A 334 8.25 -29.03 -31.12
CA SER A 334 7.90 -29.51 -32.48
C SER A 334 8.47 -28.57 -33.54
N LEU A 335 9.74 -28.78 -33.90
CA LEU A 335 10.26 -28.33 -35.18
C LEU A 335 10.32 -29.57 -36.08
N ASN A 336 9.26 -29.83 -36.85
CA ASN A 336 9.36 -30.43 -38.18
C ASN A 336 8.01 -30.51 -38.92
N SER A 337 8.05 -30.06 -40.19
CA SER A 337 7.19 -30.40 -41.33
C SER A 337 5.71 -29.98 -41.38
N ASN A 338 5.52 -28.81 -42.01
CA ASN A 338 4.67 -28.48 -43.17
C ASN A 338 3.17 -28.89 -43.30
N ASP A 339 2.41 -27.82 -43.62
CA ASP A 339 1.14 -27.64 -44.38
C ASP A 339 -0.22 -28.21 -43.93
N GLY A 340 -1.20 -27.29 -43.83
CA GLY A 340 -2.63 -27.57 -43.76
C GLY A 340 -3.46 -26.51 -43.03
N ARG A 341 -4.05 -25.56 -43.78
CA ARG A 341 -4.92 -24.44 -43.36
C ARG A 341 -5.94 -24.76 -42.25
N ALA A 342 -5.97 -23.93 -41.21
CA ALA A 342 -7.20 -23.38 -40.61
C ALA A 342 -6.90 -22.03 -39.96
N GLN A 343 -7.63 -21.00 -40.39
CA GLN A 343 -7.38 -19.59 -40.14
C GLN A 343 -7.90 -19.20 -38.74
N TRP A 344 -7.00 -19.09 -37.76
CA TRP A 344 -7.31 -18.52 -36.43
C TRP A 344 -6.62 -17.17 -36.29
N THR A 345 -7.41 -16.11 -36.20
CA THR A 345 -6.93 -14.72 -36.04
C THR A 345 -6.18 -14.57 -34.71
N LYS A 346 -4.87 -14.36 -34.82
CA LYS A 346 -3.93 -14.10 -33.72
C LYS A 346 -4.34 -12.86 -32.92
N ARG A 347 -4.74 -13.05 -31.66
CA ARG A 347 -4.76 -12.00 -30.63
C ARG A 347 -3.32 -11.80 -30.14
N LYS A 348 -2.70 -10.69 -30.54
CA LYS A 348 -1.32 -10.34 -30.20
C LYS A 348 -1.22 -10.02 -28.70
N THR A 349 -0.65 -10.91 -27.89
CA THR A 349 -0.16 -10.62 -26.54
C THR A 349 1.15 -9.87 -26.64
N LEU A 350 1.14 -8.58 -26.28
CA LEU A 350 2.29 -7.69 -26.26
C LEU A 350 3.18 -7.98 -25.02
N GLY A 351 3.89 -9.10 -25.05
CA GLY A 351 5.03 -9.38 -24.16
C GLY A 351 6.33 -8.65 -24.56
N GLY A 352 6.22 -7.56 -25.33
CA GLY A 352 7.34 -6.90 -26.01
C GLY A 352 8.14 -5.97 -25.11
N TYR A 353 7.50 -5.21 -24.22
CA TYR A 353 8.18 -4.15 -23.45
C TYR A 353 8.84 -4.64 -22.15
N PHE A 354 8.48 -5.82 -21.63
CA PHE A 354 9.08 -6.39 -20.42
C PHE A 354 10.23 -7.37 -20.70
N ARG A 355 10.51 -7.70 -21.96
CA ARG A 355 11.51 -8.71 -22.32
C ARG A 355 12.94 -8.21 -22.21
N ASP A 356 13.17 -6.90 -22.40
CA ASP A 356 14.52 -6.36 -22.53
C ASP A 356 15.22 -6.08 -21.18
N GLY A 357 14.49 -6.05 -20.07
CA GLY A 357 15.07 -6.00 -18.71
C GLY A 357 15.55 -7.36 -18.17
N LEU A 358 15.21 -8.48 -18.83
CA LEU A 358 15.44 -9.83 -18.31
C LEU A 358 16.83 -10.41 -18.60
N LYS A 359 17.62 -9.80 -19.49
CA LYS A 359 18.95 -10.33 -19.85
C LYS A 359 20.00 -10.22 -18.75
N GLN A 360 19.79 -9.40 -17.71
CA GLN A 360 20.81 -9.17 -16.67
C GLN A 360 20.76 -10.12 -15.45
N ILE A 361 19.77 -11.02 -15.36
CA ILE A 361 19.65 -11.92 -14.18
C ILE A 361 20.00 -13.38 -14.51
N LEU A 362 20.18 -13.74 -15.79
CA LEU A 362 20.46 -15.12 -16.19
C LEU A 362 21.95 -15.53 -16.14
N GLY A 363 22.84 -14.70 -15.57
CA GLY A 363 24.26 -15.03 -15.52
C GLY A 363 24.94 -14.41 -14.32
N LYS A 364 25.02 -15.15 -13.20
CA LYS A 364 26.09 -15.05 -12.20
C LYS A 364 25.97 -16.19 -11.18
N SER A 365 26.64 -17.29 -11.49
CA SER A 365 27.07 -18.30 -10.52
C SER A 365 28.61 -18.29 -10.41
N SER A 366 29.08 -18.59 -9.20
CA SER A 366 30.44 -18.94 -8.72
C SER A 366 31.53 -17.87 -8.53
N SER A 367 31.81 -17.63 -7.23
CA SER A 367 33.10 -17.74 -6.49
C SER A 367 34.36 -16.92 -6.88
N ILE A 368 34.97 -16.25 -5.88
CA ILE A 368 36.34 -16.46 -5.31
C ILE A 368 36.82 -15.20 -4.53
N TYR A 369 37.11 -15.40 -3.22
CA TYR A 369 37.95 -14.67 -2.22
C TYR A 369 37.84 -13.13 -2.05
N GLY A 370 37.86 -12.52 -0.85
CA GLY A 370 38.42 -12.94 0.44
C GLY A 370 37.85 -12.23 1.69
N LYS A 371 38.40 -12.62 2.85
CA LYS A 371 37.94 -12.55 4.26
C LYS A 371 37.62 -11.16 4.87
N SER A 372 36.59 -11.11 5.72
CA SER A 372 36.71 -10.74 7.15
C SER A 372 35.52 -11.29 7.95
N GLU A 373 35.77 -11.58 9.23
CA GLU A 373 35.04 -12.48 10.12
C GLU A 373 33.87 -11.84 10.90
N ILE A 374 33.06 -12.70 11.55
CA ILE A 374 32.10 -12.43 12.66
C ILE A 374 30.72 -11.89 12.16
N TRP A 375 29.57 -12.57 12.27
CA TRP A 375 29.01 -13.34 13.39
C TRP A 375 28.14 -14.52 12.89
N ARG A 376 28.42 -15.72 13.39
CA ARG A 376 27.55 -16.90 13.30
C ARG A 376 26.73 -16.99 14.60
N SER A 377 25.41 -16.87 14.51
CA SER A 377 24.51 -17.46 15.49
C SER A 377 23.22 -17.95 14.80
N SER A 378 23.15 -19.27 14.69
CA SER A 378 21.95 -20.12 14.63
C SER A 378 20.79 -19.72 13.69
N CYS A 379 20.90 -20.12 12.43
CA CYS A 379 19.75 -20.56 11.62
C CYS A 379 20.09 -21.93 11.05
N SER A 380 19.31 -22.94 11.42
CA SER A 380 19.47 -24.33 10.98
C SER A 380 19.39 -24.44 9.45
N SER A 381 20.50 -24.84 8.85
CA SER A 381 20.71 -24.94 7.41
C SER A 381 20.09 -26.22 6.81
N ASN A 382 18.76 -26.29 6.68
CA ASN A 382 18.14 -27.46 6.01
C ASN A 382 16.99 -27.18 5.01
N ASP A 383 16.62 -25.93 4.70
CA ASP A 383 15.40 -25.64 3.92
C ASP A 383 15.60 -24.96 2.54
N ASN A 384 16.76 -25.11 1.89
CA ASN A 384 17.02 -24.46 0.59
C ASN A 384 16.47 -25.20 -0.65
N LYS A 385 15.56 -26.17 -0.49
CA LYS A 385 14.89 -26.80 -1.64
C LYS A 385 13.53 -26.14 -1.85
N HIS A 386 13.40 -25.37 -2.95
CA HIS A 386 12.12 -24.89 -3.42
C HIS A 386 11.17 -26.08 -3.64
N ALA A 387 9.92 -25.91 -3.22
CA ALA A 387 8.88 -26.89 -3.50
C ALA A 387 8.52 -26.85 -4.98
N GLN A 388 8.11 -28.00 -5.53
CA GLN A 388 7.72 -28.07 -6.93
C GLN A 388 6.30 -27.52 -7.12
N LEU A 389 6.06 -26.82 -8.23
CA LEU A 389 4.75 -26.25 -8.55
C LEU A 389 3.63 -27.30 -8.54
N HIS A 390 3.90 -28.52 -9.00
CA HIS A 390 2.92 -29.59 -9.03
C HIS A 390 2.45 -30.02 -7.62
N GLU A 391 3.35 -30.03 -6.64
CA GLU A 391 3.05 -30.38 -5.24
C GLU A 391 2.15 -29.32 -4.60
N PHE A 392 2.42 -28.05 -4.90
CA PHE A 392 1.58 -26.93 -4.49
C PHE A 392 0.16 -27.04 -5.05
N LEU A 393 0.02 -27.30 -6.37
CA LEU A 393 -1.28 -27.43 -7.03
C LEU A 393 -2.02 -28.74 -6.69
N GLN A 394 -1.42 -29.66 -5.93
CA GLN A 394 -2.10 -30.86 -5.41
C GLN A 394 -2.78 -30.61 -4.06
N SER A 395 -2.53 -29.47 -3.42
CA SER A 395 -3.01 -29.19 -2.06
C SER A 395 -4.44 -28.62 -1.97
N GLY A 396 -5.09 -28.36 -3.11
CA GLY A 396 -6.50 -27.94 -3.20
C GLY A 396 -7.13 -28.32 -4.53
N ASP A 397 -8.37 -27.89 -4.73
CA ASP A 397 -9.15 -28.04 -5.98
C ASP A 397 -9.33 -26.72 -6.73
N MET A 398 -9.20 -25.59 -6.01
CA MET A 398 -9.24 -24.24 -6.56
C MET A 398 -8.01 -23.44 -6.12
N VAL A 399 -7.76 -22.29 -6.73
CA VAL A 399 -6.88 -21.27 -6.16
C VAL A 399 -7.55 -19.91 -6.17
N ALA A 400 -7.10 -19.05 -5.25
CA ALA A 400 -7.54 -17.68 -5.13
C ALA A 400 -6.36 -16.73 -4.97
N LEU A 401 -6.53 -15.50 -5.46
CA LEU A 401 -5.65 -14.39 -5.12
C LEU A 401 -5.89 -13.98 -3.67
N THR A 402 -4.84 -13.80 -2.88
CA THR A 402 -4.95 -13.43 -1.46
C THR A 402 -4.03 -12.27 -1.09
N LEU A 403 -4.54 -11.38 -0.25
CA LEU A 403 -3.75 -10.37 0.46
C LEU A 403 -3.50 -10.86 1.88
N HIS A 404 -2.22 -10.94 2.26
CA HIS A 404 -1.79 -11.42 3.56
C HIS A 404 -0.98 -10.35 4.28
N ALA A 405 -1.57 -9.78 5.33
CA ALA A 405 -0.92 -8.82 6.21
C ALA A 405 -0.26 -9.56 7.40
N SER A 406 1.07 -9.54 7.44
CA SER A 406 1.86 -10.33 8.37
C SER A 406 2.92 -9.48 9.09
N THR A 407 3.36 -9.95 10.25
CA THR A 407 4.46 -9.37 11.01
C THR A 407 5.73 -10.18 10.80
N LEU A 408 6.75 -9.54 10.26
CA LEU A 408 8.07 -10.11 10.07
C LEU A 408 9.10 -9.36 10.90
N LYS A 409 10.11 -10.06 11.41
CA LYS A 409 11.27 -9.42 12.04
C LYS A 409 12.17 -8.83 10.96
N LEU A 410 12.06 -7.52 10.75
CA LEU A 410 12.87 -6.78 9.77
C LEU A 410 13.94 -5.98 10.49
N SER A 411 15.15 -5.96 9.94
CA SER A 411 16.11 -4.90 10.28
C SER A 411 15.70 -3.60 9.60
N SER A 412 16.02 -2.48 10.21
CA SER A 412 15.84 -1.16 9.61
C SER A 412 17.12 -0.35 9.73
N TYR A 413 17.33 0.54 8.78
CA TYR A 413 18.41 1.52 8.80
C TYR A 413 17.77 2.91 8.70
N ARG A 414 17.91 3.75 9.72
CA ARG A 414 17.35 5.12 9.75
C ARG A 414 15.86 5.16 9.38
N ALA A 415 15.07 4.32 10.04
CA ALA A 415 13.64 4.09 9.80
C ALA A 415 13.25 3.51 8.43
N TRP A 416 14.21 3.13 7.58
CA TRP A 416 13.97 2.44 6.32
C TRP A 416 14.10 0.92 6.48
N PRO A 417 13.08 0.11 6.16
CA PRO A 417 13.12 -1.34 6.35
C PRO A 417 14.04 -2.03 5.33
N SER A 418 14.70 -3.11 5.77
CA SER A 418 15.41 -4.03 4.88
C SER A 418 14.40 -4.93 4.16
N MET A 419 14.35 -4.83 2.84
CA MET A 419 13.32 -5.47 2.00
C MET A 419 13.90 -6.62 1.18
N HIS A 420 13.14 -7.71 1.05
CA HIS A 420 13.56 -8.89 0.27
C HIS A 420 13.22 -8.72 -1.22
N ASP A 421 14.15 -9.11 -2.08
CA ASP A 421 14.07 -8.93 -3.53
C ASP A 421 13.19 -9.92 -4.30
N SER A 422 12.80 -10.99 -3.62
CA SER A 422 12.11 -12.13 -4.22
C SER A 422 10.69 -12.30 -3.69
N ARG A 423 10.06 -11.23 -3.19
CA ARG A 423 8.68 -11.24 -2.66
C ARG A 423 7.81 -10.23 -3.40
N PHE A 424 6.53 -10.58 -3.56
CA PHE A 424 5.49 -9.65 -4.00
C PHE A 424 4.93 -8.98 -2.75
N ALA A 425 5.59 -7.91 -2.28
CA ALA A 425 5.38 -7.39 -0.94
C ALA A 425 5.45 -5.86 -0.85
N LEU A 426 4.65 -5.28 0.04
CA LEU A 426 4.81 -3.91 0.52
C LEU A 426 5.25 -3.94 1.99
N TYR A 427 6.10 -2.99 2.39
CA TYR A 427 6.71 -2.92 3.71
C TYR A 427 6.27 -1.65 4.43
N LYS A 428 5.77 -1.78 5.66
CA LYS A 428 5.25 -0.64 6.42
C LYS A 428 6.39 0.24 6.91
N LEU A 429 6.27 1.55 6.72
CA LEU A 429 7.17 2.51 7.37
C LEU A 429 6.70 2.80 8.80
N PRO A 430 7.62 2.84 9.78
CA PRO A 430 7.29 3.19 11.16
C PRO A 430 7.07 4.70 11.28
N LEU A 431 5.84 5.15 11.02
CA LEU A 431 5.42 6.53 11.26
C LEU A 431 5.30 6.80 12.76
N ARG A 432 6.07 7.78 13.25
CA ARG A 432 5.95 8.27 14.62
C ARG A 432 5.15 9.56 14.62
N ALA A 433 4.08 9.59 15.40
CA ALA A 433 3.36 10.82 15.67
C ALA A 433 4.28 11.79 16.47
N PRO A 434 4.19 13.11 16.22
CA PRO A 434 4.85 14.11 17.04
C PRO A 434 4.47 13.93 18.52
N LYS A 435 5.46 14.00 19.40
CA LYS A 435 5.29 13.98 20.86
C LYS A 435 6.18 15.05 21.48
N SER A 436 5.95 15.39 22.74
CA SER A 436 6.84 16.29 23.48
C SER A 436 8.28 15.77 23.44
N GLY A 437 9.23 16.65 23.09
CA GLY A 437 10.64 16.29 22.84
C GLY A 437 10.92 15.63 21.48
N GLN A 438 9.90 15.26 20.71
CA GLN A 438 10.02 14.69 19.36
C GLN A 438 9.07 15.38 18.37
N GLU A 439 9.04 16.70 18.43
CA GLU A 439 8.04 17.54 17.76
C GLU A 439 8.16 17.47 16.23
N TYR A 440 9.37 17.28 15.70
CA TYR A 440 9.62 17.26 14.25
C TYR A 440 9.36 15.88 13.62
N ALA A 441 8.96 14.87 14.40
CA ALA A 441 8.71 13.53 13.88
C ALA A 441 7.54 13.51 12.88
N GLY A 442 7.59 12.55 11.96
CA GLY A 442 6.50 12.25 11.04
C GLY A 442 6.83 12.57 9.60
N LEU A 443 5.77 12.79 8.80
CA LEU A 443 5.88 12.98 7.37
C LEU A 443 5.98 14.47 6.99
N TRP A 444 6.94 14.76 6.13
CA TRP A 444 7.24 16.09 5.62
C TRP A 444 7.34 16.06 4.10
N GLY A 445 6.93 17.16 3.49
CA GLY A 445 7.07 17.44 2.08
C GLY A 445 8.11 18.51 1.89
N GLY A 446 8.92 18.41 0.85
CA GLY A 446 10.02 19.32 0.66
C GLY A 446 10.29 19.70 -0.78
N THR A 447 10.97 20.84 -0.91
CA THR A 447 11.44 21.39 -2.18
C THR A 447 12.81 22.02 -2.00
N PHE A 448 13.59 22.04 -3.07
CA PHE A 448 14.85 22.78 -3.06
C PHE A 448 14.64 24.26 -3.40
N GLY A 449 15.32 25.13 -2.67
CA GLY A 449 15.34 26.58 -2.84
C GLY A 449 14.71 27.37 -1.69
N TRP A 450 15.07 28.65 -1.63
CA TRP A 450 14.51 29.66 -0.72
C TRP A 450 14.07 30.88 -1.55
N PRO A 451 12.94 31.54 -1.24
CA PRO A 451 11.91 31.15 -0.26
C PRO A 451 11.21 29.82 -0.61
N PRO A 452 10.50 29.19 0.36
CA PRO A 452 9.59 28.09 0.07
C PRO A 452 8.49 28.68 -0.81
N GLY A 453 8.48 28.33 -2.08
CA GLY A 453 7.76 29.13 -3.05
C GLY A 453 7.41 28.36 -4.30
N ARG A 454 6.15 28.55 -4.67
CA ARG A 454 5.46 28.07 -5.86
C ARG A 454 6.29 28.35 -7.11
N PRO A 455 6.41 27.40 -8.06
CA PRO A 455 7.04 27.70 -9.34
C PRO A 455 6.33 28.92 -9.96
N THR A 456 7.13 29.88 -10.42
CA THR A 456 6.60 30.97 -11.26
C THR A 456 6.16 30.37 -12.58
N THR A 457 5.14 30.94 -13.22
CA THR A 457 4.59 30.44 -14.50
C THR A 457 5.64 30.24 -15.59
N ASP A 458 6.78 30.94 -15.48
CA ASP A 458 7.84 30.98 -16.48
C ASP A 458 9.00 29.99 -16.19
N LYS A 459 8.94 29.20 -15.11
CA LYS A 459 10.00 28.23 -14.73
C LYS A 459 9.45 26.80 -14.64
N PRO A 460 10.26 25.78 -14.97
CA PRO A 460 9.87 24.38 -14.75
C PRO A 460 9.52 24.13 -13.28
N GLY A 461 8.63 23.16 -13.04
CA GLY A 461 8.15 22.83 -11.71
C GLY A 461 9.31 22.38 -10.81
N LYS A 462 9.21 22.64 -9.51
CA LYS A 462 10.18 22.10 -8.56
C LYS A 462 9.81 20.66 -8.24
N ALA A 463 10.78 19.75 -8.27
CA ALA A 463 10.53 18.36 -7.89
C ALA A 463 9.95 18.25 -6.47
N LEU A 464 8.90 17.44 -6.32
CA LEU A 464 8.31 17.12 -5.03
C LEU A 464 9.15 16.08 -4.30
N PHE A 465 9.45 16.31 -3.04
CA PHE A 465 10.12 15.32 -2.19
C PHE A 465 9.27 15.01 -0.98
N PHE A 466 9.22 13.74 -0.57
CA PHE A 466 8.72 13.36 0.75
C PHE A 466 9.84 12.84 1.62
N PHE A 467 9.78 13.21 2.90
CA PHE A 467 10.73 12.86 3.92
C PHE A 467 10.00 12.31 5.14
N LEU A 468 10.55 11.22 5.69
CA LEU A 468 10.21 10.73 7.01
C LEU A 468 11.25 11.27 7.99
N LEU A 469 10.81 12.16 8.88
CA LEU A 469 11.64 12.65 9.97
C LEU A 469 11.47 11.74 11.18
N SER A 470 12.59 11.23 11.68
CA SER A 470 12.63 10.30 12.81
C SER A 470 13.77 10.63 13.76
N TYR A 471 13.57 10.28 15.03
CA TYR A 471 14.57 10.46 16.07
C TYR A 471 15.31 9.17 16.37
N GLU A 472 16.61 9.26 16.52
CA GLU A 472 17.50 8.16 16.93
C GLU A 472 18.40 8.63 18.07
N GLU A 473 18.52 7.83 19.12
CA GLU A 473 19.45 8.12 20.20
C GLU A 473 20.80 7.48 19.87
N SER A 474 21.85 8.29 19.83
CA SER A 474 23.21 7.83 19.60
C SER A 474 24.15 8.53 20.57
N GLN A 475 24.95 7.75 21.30
CA GLN A 475 25.93 8.27 22.27
C GLN A 475 25.33 9.22 23.33
N GLY A 476 24.04 9.04 23.67
CA GLY A 476 23.33 9.90 24.64
C GLY A 476 22.82 11.22 24.06
N GLN A 477 23.01 11.46 22.76
CA GLN A 477 22.43 12.58 22.02
C GLN A 477 21.24 12.11 21.19
N GLN A 478 20.23 12.97 21.10
CA GLN A 478 19.06 12.77 20.27
C GLN A 478 19.30 13.39 18.88
N LEU A 479 19.37 12.53 17.87
CA LEU A 479 19.58 12.91 16.48
C LEU A 479 18.25 12.92 15.74
N LEU A 480 17.97 14.01 15.03
CA LEU A 480 16.88 14.10 14.06
C LEU A 480 17.41 13.73 12.67
N ILE A 481 16.79 12.73 12.06
CA ILE A 481 17.18 12.19 10.77
C ILE A 481 16.05 12.42 9.76
N ALA A 482 16.35 13.05 8.63
CA ALA A 482 15.43 13.20 7.51
C ALA A 482 15.71 12.15 6.42
N THR A 483 14.90 11.08 6.39
CA THR A 483 15.02 10.01 5.41
C THR A 483 14.11 10.28 4.22
N LYS A 484 14.66 10.37 3.00
CA LYS A 484 13.86 10.58 1.80
C LYS A 484 13.08 9.32 1.43
N ILE A 485 11.78 9.47 1.17
CA ILE A 485 10.90 8.36 0.78
C ILE A 485 10.33 8.49 -0.64
N LEU A 486 10.24 9.71 -1.17
CA LEU A 486 9.79 10.03 -2.53
C LEU A 486 10.66 11.15 -3.10
N GLU A 487 10.97 11.07 -4.39
CA GLU A 487 11.60 12.11 -5.18
C GLU A 487 10.82 12.25 -6.49
N GLY A 488 10.47 13.47 -6.88
CA GLY A 488 9.62 13.79 -8.02
C GLY A 488 10.34 14.08 -9.33
N THR A 489 11.63 13.76 -9.43
CA THR A 489 12.45 14.00 -10.63
C THR A 489 12.33 12.84 -11.63
N HIS A 490 12.79 13.05 -12.86
CA HIS A 490 12.89 11.97 -13.86
C HIS A 490 13.95 10.91 -13.52
N TYR A 491 14.95 11.28 -12.72
CA TYR A 491 16.08 10.43 -12.33
C TYR A 491 16.42 10.60 -10.85
N VAL A 492 16.54 9.48 -10.15
CA VAL A 492 16.92 9.46 -8.73
C VAL A 492 18.37 9.88 -8.56
N LEU A 493 18.61 10.98 -7.82
CA LEU A 493 19.98 11.36 -7.41
C LEU A 493 20.53 10.42 -6.33
N HIS A 494 19.71 10.09 -5.34
CA HIS A 494 20.04 9.18 -4.23
C HIS A 494 18.89 8.20 -3.99
N PRO A 495 19.11 6.90 -3.74
CA PRO A 495 18.00 5.96 -3.56
C PRO A 495 17.05 6.39 -2.44
N ASN A 496 15.76 6.05 -2.56
CA ASN A 496 14.82 6.20 -1.44
C ASN A 496 15.34 5.41 -0.22
N GLY A 497 15.07 5.89 0.99
CA GLY A 497 15.71 5.42 2.22
C GLY A 497 17.06 6.08 2.54
N SER A 498 17.60 6.94 1.67
CA SER A 498 18.78 7.74 2.00
C SER A 498 18.43 8.82 3.03
N ALA A 499 19.27 8.97 4.05
CA ALA A 499 19.19 10.11 4.96
C ALA A 499 19.78 11.33 4.26
N VAL A 500 18.96 12.36 4.08
CA VAL A 500 19.35 13.59 3.38
C VAL A 500 20.03 14.56 4.33
N PHE A 501 19.63 14.59 5.61
CA PHE A 501 20.40 15.22 6.66
C PHE A 501 20.19 14.54 8.01
N ILE A 502 21.13 14.81 8.92
CA ILE A 502 21.11 14.41 10.32
C ILE A 502 21.55 15.62 11.14
N VAL A 503 20.77 16.00 12.15
CA VAL A 503 21.11 17.10 13.07
C VAL A 503 20.98 16.67 14.51
N ASN A 504 21.83 17.23 15.37
CA ASN A 504 21.73 17.06 16.82
C ASN A 504 20.72 18.10 17.35
N VAL A 505 19.61 17.64 17.92
CA VAL A 505 18.57 18.54 18.46
C VAL A 505 18.79 18.93 19.92
N ASP A 506 19.72 18.25 20.63
CA ASP A 506 20.03 18.57 22.02
C ASP A 506 20.96 19.78 22.16
N GLU A 507 21.61 20.18 21.07
CA GLU A 507 22.57 21.30 21.02
C GLU A 507 22.06 22.41 20.09
N PRO A 508 21.26 23.36 20.60
CA PRO A 508 20.84 24.53 19.83
C PRO A 508 22.04 25.35 19.37
N SER A 509 21.94 25.86 18.15
CA SER A 509 22.92 26.72 17.50
C SER A 509 22.47 28.18 17.52
N LEU A 510 23.44 29.08 17.54
CA LEU A 510 23.25 30.53 17.38
C LEU A 510 23.53 31.00 15.95
N GLU A 511 23.66 30.07 15.00
CA GLU A 511 23.87 30.44 13.59
C GLU A 511 22.70 31.28 13.08
N PRO A 512 22.95 32.47 12.51
CA PRO A 512 21.89 33.30 11.95
C PRO A 512 21.40 32.69 10.64
N PHE A 513 20.09 32.81 10.40
CA PHE A 513 19.53 32.44 9.11
C PHE A 513 20.02 33.40 8.01
N PRO A 514 20.42 32.92 6.82
CA PRO A 514 21.10 33.76 5.83
C PRO A 514 20.24 34.87 5.20
N TRP A 515 18.90 34.76 5.26
CA TRP A 515 17.97 35.68 4.62
C TRP A 515 17.18 36.47 5.67
N ALA A 516 17.02 37.78 5.45
CA ALA A 516 16.28 38.65 6.37
C ALA A 516 14.75 38.59 6.17
N SER A 517 14.31 38.15 4.99
CA SER A 517 12.90 38.10 4.59
C SER A 517 12.53 36.81 3.86
N ASP A 518 11.26 36.42 3.97
CA ASP A 518 10.68 35.29 3.23
C ASP A 518 10.22 35.71 1.83
N GLY A 519 9.46 34.83 1.15
CA GLY A 519 9.00 35.07 -0.22
C GLY A 519 7.97 36.19 -0.35
N ASP A 520 7.31 36.54 0.75
CA ASP A 520 6.31 37.60 0.83
C ASP A 520 6.89 38.88 1.46
N SER A 521 8.22 38.95 1.60
CA SER A 521 8.95 40.06 2.22
C SER A 521 8.65 40.26 3.71
N LEU A 522 8.10 39.24 4.40
CA LEU A 522 7.92 39.23 5.84
C LEU A 522 9.23 38.85 6.53
N PRO A 523 9.52 39.37 7.74
CA PRO A 523 10.71 39.00 8.48
C PRO A 523 10.69 37.52 8.86
N VAL A 524 11.80 36.82 8.60
CA VAL A 524 11.93 35.41 8.97
C VAL A 524 12.24 35.30 10.46
N ASP A 525 11.26 34.85 11.25
CA ASP A 525 11.48 34.57 12.67
C ASP A 525 11.93 33.12 12.87
N VAL A 526 13.11 32.94 13.46
CA VAL A 526 13.75 31.64 13.68
C VAL A 526 13.64 31.27 15.15
N LYS A 527 12.95 30.17 15.45
CA LYS A 527 12.80 29.67 16.81
C LYS A 527 14.05 28.97 17.32
N HIS A 528 14.58 28.07 16.50
CA HIS A 528 15.73 27.24 16.82
C HIS A 528 16.58 27.00 15.58
N ALA A 529 17.89 26.85 15.78
CA ALA A 529 18.81 26.35 14.78
C ALA A 529 19.56 25.14 15.35
N PHE A 530 19.92 24.18 14.52
CA PHE A 530 20.63 22.96 14.90
C PHE A 530 21.74 22.69 13.88
N VAL A 531 22.93 22.32 14.35
CA VAL A 531 24.03 21.95 13.47
C VAL A 531 23.96 20.45 13.16
N GLY A 532 24.37 20.08 11.97
CA GLY A 532 24.60 18.69 11.63
C GLY A 532 25.22 18.53 10.25
N GLU A 533 24.82 17.47 9.58
CA GLU A 533 25.41 17.09 8.30
C GLU A 533 24.32 16.68 7.30
N GLY A 534 24.50 17.12 6.07
CA GLY A 534 23.70 16.73 4.93
C GLY A 534 24.46 15.75 4.03
N ILE A 535 23.72 14.98 3.24
CA ILE A 535 24.28 14.14 2.20
C ILE A 535 25.10 14.98 1.20
N ALA A 536 26.27 14.48 0.77
CA ALA A 536 27.13 15.14 -0.19
C ALA A 536 26.78 14.75 -1.63
N ASN A 537 26.82 15.73 -2.54
CA ASN A 537 26.78 15.47 -3.98
C ASN A 537 28.13 14.84 -4.43
N GLY A 538 28.12 13.65 -5.03
CA GLY A 538 29.35 13.00 -5.51
C GLY A 538 29.15 11.68 -6.27
N TYR A 539 30.20 11.21 -6.96
CA TYR A 539 30.29 9.93 -7.69
C TYR A 539 30.39 8.75 -6.70
N GLY A 540 29.30 8.42 -6.03
CA GLY A 540 29.30 7.39 -4.98
C GLY A 540 27.91 6.97 -4.59
N PHE A 541 27.16 6.35 -5.50
CA PHE A 541 25.77 5.90 -5.29
C PHE A 541 25.57 4.98 -4.06
N ARG A 542 26.63 4.34 -3.55
CA ARG A 542 26.54 3.39 -2.43
C ARG A 542 26.95 3.97 -1.08
N TYR A 543 27.76 5.04 -1.07
CA TYR A 543 28.27 5.69 0.15
C TYR A 543 28.53 7.18 -0.13
N PRO A 544 27.48 8.00 -0.28
CA PRO A 544 27.67 9.43 -0.40
C PRO A 544 28.32 9.93 0.91
N GLY A 545 29.33 10.78 0.78
CA GLY A 545 29.93 11.45 1.95
C GLY A 545 28.91 12.34 2.65
N SER A 546 29.27 12.89 3.80
CA SER A 546 28.50 13.92 4.49
C SER A 546 29.19 15.28 4.35
N LYS A 547 28.39 16.35 4.34
CA LYS A 547 28.85 17.75 4.30
C LYS A 547 28.18 18.52 5.43
N PRO A 548 28.87 19.48 6.05
CA PRO A 548 28.30 20.23 7.16
C PRO A 548 27.12 21.10 6.69
N GLY A 549 26.08 21.16 7.53
CA GLY A 549 24.87 21.92 7.29
C GLY A 549 24.18 22.31 8.59
N SER A 550 23.13 23.12 8.47
CA SER A 550 22.36 23.62 9.61
C SER A 550 20.88 23.57 9.31
N LEU A 551 20.09 23.07 10.26
CA LEU A 551 18.63 23.07 10.23
C LEU A 551 18.10 24.28 10.99
N PHE A 552 17.16 24.98 10.39
CA PHE A 552 16.47 26.13 10.97
C PHE A 552 14.99 25.80 11.13
N VAL A 553 14.44 26.11 12.29
CA VAL A 553 13.02 25.98 12.63
C VAL A 553 12.41 27.37 12.56
N ILE A 554 11.54 27.56 11.57
CA ILE A 554 10.99 28.87 11.23
C ILE A 554 9.58 28.99 11.80
N GLN A 555 9.21 30.18 12.27
CA GLN A 555 7.87 30.49 12.74
C GLN A 555 6.83 30.16 11.64
N GLY A 556 5.72 29.50 12.00
CA GLY A 556 4.78 28.94 11.03
C GLY A 556 4.94 27.44 10.76
N GLY A 557 5.93 26.77 11.37
CA GLY A 557 6.05 25.30 11.33
C GLY A 557 6.83 24.75 10.14
N LEU A 558 7.55 25.62 9.44
CA LEU A 558 8.45 25.31 8.34
C LEU A 558 9.86 24.96 8.86
N LEU A 559 10.52 24.01 8.22
CA LEU A 559 11.94 23.72 8.46
C LEU A 559 12.77 24.05 7.21
N ALA A 560 13.99 24.54 7.41
CA ALA A 560 14.93 24.79 6.31
C ALA A 560 16.30 24.21 6.66
N PHE A 561 16.80 23.27 5.86
CA PHE A 561 18.16 22.76 5.98
C PHE A 561 19.07 23.41 4.95
N ILE A 562 20.20 23.94 5.37
CA ILE A 562 21.16 24.66 4.53
C ILE A 562 22.51 23.97 4.57
N TRP A 563 23.03 23.58 3.40
CA TRP A 563 24.41 23.10 3.28
C TRP A 563 25.39 24.28 3.34
N LYS A 564 26.38 24.23 4.24
CA LYS A 564 27.27 25.37 4.49
C LYS A 564 28.12 25.75 3.28
N GLU A 565 28.64 24.74 2.58
CA GLU A 565 29.53 24.94 1.43
C GLU A 565 28.77 25.39 0.18
N SER A 566 27.71 24.66 -0.20
CA SER A 566 27.00 24.90 -1.47
C SER A 566 25.92 25.98 -1.35
N ARG A 567 25.52 26.35 -0.12
CA ARG A 567 24.39 27.24 0.18
C ARG A 567 23.05 26.76 -0.39
N VAL A 568 22.96 25.49 -0.77
CA VAL A 568 21.71 24.85 -1.20
C VAL A 568 20.77 24.79 0.00
N VAL A 569 19.48 25.03 -0.24
CA VAL A 569 18.43 25.00 0.78
C VAL A 569 17.43 23.90 0.45
N LEU A 570 17.13 23.06 1.42
CA LEU A 570 15.97 22.18 1.42
C LEU A 570 14.93 22.76 2.38
N THR A 571 13.79 23.17 1.85
CA THR A 571 12.64 23.60 2.65
C THR A 571 11.71 22.42 2.87
N LEU A 572 11.19 22.28 4.08
CA LEU A 572 10.29 21.22 4.49
C LEU A 572 9.07 21.79 5.20
N GLN A 573 7.92 21.22 4.89
CA GLN A 573 6.65 21.51 5.55
C GLN A 573 5.89 20.22 5.87
N ARG A 574 5.07 20.27 6.90
CA ARG A 574 4.32 19.09 7.36
C ARG A 574 3.24 18.74 6.34
N LEU A 575 3.03 17.44 6.10
CA LEU A 575 2.05 16.96 5.13
C LEU A 575 0.85 16.29 5.78
N ASN A 576 -0.32 16.56 5.23
CA ASN A 576 -1.52 15.76 5.43
C ASN A 576 -1.84 15.00 4.13
N LEU A 577 -1.33 13.76 4.00
CA LEU A 577 -1.54 12.96 2.78
C LEU A 577 -3.01 12.65 2.50
N THR A 578 -3.81 12.46 3.55
CA THR A 578 -5.26 12.21 3.40
C THR A 578 -5.92 13.35 2.66
N GLU A 579 -5.63 14.60 3.03
CA GLU A 579 -6.18 15.76 2.35
C GLU A 579 -5.61 15.96 0.95
N LEU A 580 -4.30 15.78 0.78
CA LEU A 580 -3.67 15.90 -0.53
C LEU A 580 -4.20 14.88 -1.54
N LEU A 581 -4.42 13.63 -1.13
CA LEU A 581 -5.00 12.60 -2.00
C LEU A 581 -6.47 12.88 -2.33
N LYS A 582 -7.25 13.38 -1.37
CA LYS A 582 -8.65 13.80 -1.59
C LYS A 582 -8.78 14.96 -2.58
N LYS A 583 -7.77 15.84 -2.67
CA LYS A 583 -7.66 16.91 -3.69
C LYS A 583 -6.92 16.48 -4.96
N GLY A 584 -6.24 15.34 -4.91
CA GLY A 584 -5.30 14.89 -5.92
C GLY A 584 -5.97 14.32 -7.16
N GLU A 585 -5.21 14.23 -8.24
CA GLU A 585 -5.67 13.69 -9.51
C GLU A 585 -5.29 12.21 -9.64
N ARG A 586 -6.28 11.38 -9.98
CA ARG A 586 -6.08 9.95 -10.18
C ARG A 586 -5.51 9.69 -11.56
N VAL A 587 -4.40 8.96 -11.63
CA VAL A 587 -3.83 8.44 -12.88
C VAL A 587 -4.12 6.94 -13.04
N PRO A 588 -3.98 6.38 -14.26
CA PRO A 588 -4.20 4.96 -14.49
C PRO A 588 -3.34 4.05 -13.62
N ALA A 589 -3.87 2.88 -13.25
CA ALA A 589 -3.16 1.92 -12.41
C ALA A 589 -1.94 1.32 -13.13
N LEU A 590 -0.98 0.81 -12.36
CA LEU A 590 0.08 -0.04 -12.90
C LEU A 590 -0.48 -1.43 -13.27
N PRO A 591 0.26 -2.24 -14.05
CA PRO A 591 -0.07 -3.67 -14.17
C PRO A 591 -0.20 -4.33 -12.79
N PRO A 592 -1.11 -5.30 -12.60
CA PRO A 592 -1.49 -5.82 -11.28
C PRO A 592 -0.30 -6.35 -10.47
N ILE A 593 0.66 -6.99 -11.13
CA ILE A 593 1.86 -7.55 -10.47
C ILE A 593 2.88 -6.46 -10.14
N ALA A 594 2.93 -5.40 -10.96
CA ALA A 594 3.81 -4.26 -10.75
C ALA A 594 3.45 -3.48 -9.47
N ASN A 595 2.21 -3.62 -9.00
CA ASN A 595 1.75 -3.01 -7.76
C ASN A 595 2.41 -3.58 -6.49
N PHE A 596 2.86 -4.85 -6.53
CA PHE A 596 3.52 -5.53 -5.40
C PHE A 596 4.95 -6.00 -5.71
N SER A 597 5.41 -5.82 -6.94
CA SER A 597 6.79 -6.15 -7.32
C SER A 597 7.28 -5.22 -8.40
N TYR A 598 8.53 -4.83 -8.33
CA TYR A 598 9.17 -4.01 -9.36
C TYR A 598 10.53 -4.61 -9.62
N LEU A 599 10.76 -5.00 -10.86
CA LEU A 599 11.82 -5.96 -11.24
C LEU A 599 12.91 -5.33 -12.07
N THR A 600 12.63 -4.19 -12.67
CA THR A 600 13.69 -3.38 -13.24
C THR A 600 14.51 -2.81 -12.09
N LYS A 601 15.77 -2.53 -12.37
CA LYS A 601 16.61 -1.68 -11.52
C LYS A 601 16.82 -0.40 -12.29
N SER A 602 15.72 0.24 -12.71
CA SER A 602 15.76 1.47 -13.45
C SER A 602 15.69 2.64 -12.48
N TYR A 603 16.50 3.65 -12.71
CA TYR A 603 16.45 4.91 -11.97
C TYR A 603 15.48 5.91 -12.61
N SER A 604 14.73 5.48 -13.63
CA SER A 604 13.79 6.31 -14.39
C SER A 604 12.38 6.23 -13.83
N ASN A 605 11.68 7.36 -13.75
CA ASN A 605 10.27 7.35 -13.40
C ASN A 605 9.43 6.68 -14.50
N VAL A 606 8.78 5.58 -14.15
CA VAL A 606 7.98 4.74 -15.07
C VAL A 606 6.72 5.46 -15.53
N PHE A 607 6.29 6.47 -14.76
CA PHE A 607 5.12 7.26 -15.09
C PHE A 607 5.41 8.39 -16.08
N VAL A 608 6.68 8.60 -16.47
CA VAL A 608 7.07 9.68 -17.41
C VAL A 608 6.38 9.55 -18.76
N GLY A 609 6.02 8.33 -19.18
CA GLY A 609 5.27 8.08 -20.42
C GLY A 609 3.77 8.41 -20.38
N PHE A 610 3.17 8.63 -19.20
CA PHE A 610 1.74 8.97 -19.08
C PHE A 610 1.47 10.49 -19.10
N SER A 611 2.52 11.31 -19.03
CA SER A 611 2.45 12.76 -18.73
C SER A 611 1.93 13.66 -19.86
N ASN A 612 1.45 13.15 -21.00
CA ASN A 612 1.17 13.99 -22.19
C ASN A 612 -0.30 14.04 -22.63
N THR A 613 -1.29 13.74 -21.78
CA THR A 613 -2.71 13.80 -22.20
C THR A 613 -3.63 14.71 -21.40
N SER A 614 -3.18 15.38 -20.33
CA SER A 614 -3.98 16.41 -19.64
C SER A 614 -3.55 17.83 -20.01
N THR A 615 -3.59 18.17 -21.30
CA THR A 615 -3.72 19.58 -21.69
C THR A 615 -5.19 19.95 -21.74
N CYS A 616 -5.62 20.67 -20.70
CA CYS A 616 -6.74 21.62 -20.65
C CYS A 616 -7.86 21.45 -21.70
N LEU A 617 -9.02 20.99 -21.23
CA LEU A 617 -10.31 21.33 -21.84
C LEU A 617 -10.44 22.86 -21.92
N SER A 618 -10.15 23.42 -23.09
CA SER A 618 -10.52 24.78 -23.46
C SER A 618 -11.36 24.74 -24.75
N SER A 619 -12.54 25.34 -24.65
CA SER A 619 -13.57 25.49 -25.69
C SER A 619 -13.04 26.23 -26.94
N PRO A 620 -13.64 26.07 -28.14
CA PRO A 620 -12.95 26.26 -29.40
C PRO A 620 -13.04 27.70 -29.95
N ARG A 621 -11.98 28.09 -30.67
CA ARG A 621 -11.89 29.00 -31.85
C ARG A 621 -10.76 30.03 -31.69
N PHE A 622 -9.64 29.83 -32.38
CA PHE A 622 -9.34 30.43 -33.69
C PHE A 622 -7.98 29.89 -34.16
N GLU A 623 -7.95 29.30 -35.36
CA GLU A 623 -6.74 28.85 -36.04
C GLU A 623 -5.78 30.02 -36.28
N ILE A 624 -4.55 29.90 -35.80
CA ILE A 624 -3.40 30.61 -36.38
C ILE A 624 -2.30 29.58 -36.61
N ILE A 625 -2.07 29.31 -37.89
CA ILE A 625 -1.03 28.44 -38.42
C ILE A 625 0.36 29.01 -38.05
N ARG A 626 1.21 28.22 -37.39
CA ARG A 626 2.67 28.42 -37.37
C ARG A 626 3.40 27.10 -37.63
N PRO A 627 4.54 27.14 -38.36
CA PRO A 627 5.11 25.97 -39.00
C PRO A 627 5.96 25.12 -38.04
N TYR A 628 5.91 23.81 -38.26
CA TYR A 628 6.78 22.79 -37.67
C TYR A 628 8.26 23.12 -37.93
N VAL A 629 9.04 23.35 -36.86
CA VAL A 629 10.51 23.26 -36.89
C VAL A 629 10.91 22.06 -36.04
N ASN A 630 11.61 21.13 -36.69
CA ASN A 630 11.98 19.83 -36.16
C ASN A 630 13.29 19.96 -35.37
N GLU A 631 13.24 20.16 -34.05
CA GLU A 631 14.42 20.39 -33.19
C GLU A 631 15.25 19.12 -32.88
N TYR A 632 14.89 17.96 -33.43
CA TYR A 632 15.63 16.70 -33.17
C TYR A 632 16.89 16.49 -34.03
N ALA A 633 17.34 17.49 -34.79
CA ALA A 633 18.51 17.36 -35.67
C ALA A 633 19.76 18.17 -35.25
N VAL A 634 19.69 19.00 -34.20
CA VAL A 634 20.80 19.92 -33.85
C VAL A 634 21.69 19.40 -32.72
N PHE A 635 21.22 18.46 -31.89
CA PHE A 635 22.03 17.91 -30.78
C PHE A 635 23.00 16.79 -31.20
N SER A 636 22.76 16.11 -32.32
CA SER A 636 23.65 15.01 -32.78
C SER A 636 24.88 15.50 -33.56
N SER A 637 24.85 16.72 -34.10
CA SER A 637 25.91 17.28 -34.96
C SER A 637 26.97 18.06 -34.18
N LEU A 638 26.63 18.61 -33.00
CA LEU A 638 27.59 19.27 -32.11
C LEU A 638 28.53 18.29 -31.37
N PHE A 639 28.07 17.07 -31.08
CA PHE A 639 28.87 16.05 -30.40
C PHE A 639 29.93 15.41 -31.31
N LEU A 640 29.69 15.35 -32.63
CA LEU A 640 30.62 14.80 -33.61
C LEU A 640 31.76 15.75 -33.97
N VAL A 641 31.55 17.08 -33.88
CA VAL A 641 32.58 18.09 -34.17
C VAL A 641 33.55 18.26 -32.98
N LEU A 642 33.08 18.12 -31.75
CA LEU A 642 33.93 18.19 -30.55
C LEU A 642 34.82 16.95 -30.38
N PHE A 643 34.44 15.79 -30.91
CA PHE A 643 35.25 14.57 -30.82
C PHE A 643 36.44 14.56 -31.80
N TRP A 644 36.39 15.35 -32.88
CA TRP A 644 37.49 15.47 -33.85
C TRP A 644 38.54 16.54 -33.51
N LEU A 645 38.26 17.43 -32.55
CA LEU A 645 39.19 18.49 -32.12
C LEU A 645 40.06 18.12 -30.90
N VAL A 646 39.88 16.93 -30.32
CA VAL A 646 40.63 16.46 -29.14
C VAL A 646 41.57 15.28 -29.46
N VAL A 647 41.58 14.78 -30.70
CA VAL A 647 42.49 13.69 -31.15
C VAL A 647 43.22 14.07 -32.45
N GLY A 648 43.55 15.35 -32.63
CA GLY A 648 44.37 15.86 -33.73
C GLY A 648 45.66 16.47 -33.23
#